data_AF-A0A3M7CV49-F1
#
_entry.id   AF-A0A3M7CV49-F1
#
_cell.length_a   1.000
_cell.length_b   1.000
_cell.length_c   1.000
_cell.angle_alpha   90.00
_cell.angle_beta   90.00
_cell.angle_gamma   90.00
#
_symmetry.space_group_name_H-M   'P 1'
#
loop_
_entity.id
_entity.type
_entity.pdbx_description
1 polymer ?
#
loop_
_entity_poly.entity_id
_entity_poly.type
_entity_poly.pdbx_seq_one_letter_code
_entity_poly.pdbx_strand_id
1 'polypeptide(L)'
;MLSNRLLSLVAGLQLLATAASFTFAPTGQTVELDSIPYFVPAEAVTTIDHHGPVHKKAASSGGLTPLTVVTTNGPGYSDISALVSNFTAVDDVFSPGFLENVYIQYTRMKPNGRHAWGGRGDKLPGLNGTDAVMTTHVTNGSAIPPGPYFMSSSGAVFQAWRLYSDVQGAFSETLAPASDGSYNVLPANIGGQSLAVAVPSRLYFTKTPEKPLAGVRLGVKDIYDVAGVRTSNGNRAWYHLYPPANVTALSVQRLVDAGAIIVGKMKTSQFANGEEATADWVDQLSPFNPRGDGYQNPSSSSSGPGAGAAAYSWLDLTIGSDTGGSIRGPSHVQGLYGNRPSHDLVALDGVMPLAPELDTAGFLTRDPHIWAEAAKAMYLDNVTITHEYPKEIKAYGFPTTVEEDGDQLLMDFLGNVSSFIGAQIVEYDIEEDWNATYPAEAEQDIVDFLNLTYPIIIAQQQTRLVRNPFYADYAAVHDGRRPAVDPPPLARWAFGESYPPSEVDVANHNRTIFADWFSSEVLVSDNQTCSDSLLLYVGSQADVNYRNKYIDPPTPPFGFGISRVSPYWGGPDFVVPLGSASYFSNITLHEEVLPVTVDIMAARGCDGMIFGLVQDLVAAGILEPSVAGYSEGSGGDILFKRQWQ
;
A
#
# COMPACT_ATOMS: atom_id res chain seq x y z
N MET A 1 75.70 -53.27 -37.36
CA MET A 1 74.63 -53.59 -38.33
C MET A 1 73.30 -53.20 -37.70
N LEU A 2 72.61 -52.26 -38.36
CA LEU A 2 71.17 -52.03 -38.41
C LEU A 2 70.31 -52.15 -37.13
N SER A 3 69.69 -51.04 -36.73
CA SER A 3 68.30 -51.03 -36.27
C SER A 3 67.72 -49.61 -36.30
N ASN A 4 66.85 -49.35 -37.28
CA ASN A 4 65.90 -48.23 -37.37
C ASN A 4 65.16 -47.98 -36.04
N ARG A 5 64.95 -46.71 -35.66
CA ARG A 5 63.67 -46.25 -35.10
C ARG A 5 63.39 -44.79 -35.49
N LEU A 6 62.39 -44.62 -36.35
CA LEU A 6 61.68 -43.36 -36.58
C LEU A 6 61.09 -42.87 -35.25
N LEU A 7 61.25 -41.58 -34.95
CA LEU A 7 60.40 -40.86 -34.01
C LEU A 7 59.06 -40.54 -34.70
N SER A 8 57.97 -41.05 -34.13
CA SER A 8 56.60 -40.64 -34.47
C SER A 8 56.09 -39.74 -33.36
N LEU A 9 55.77 -38.48 -33.69
CA LEU A 9 55.00 -37.56 -32.86
C LEU A 9 53.61 -38.16 -32.61
N VAL A 10 53.25 -38.37 -31.35
CA VAL A 10 51.85 -38.59 -30.95
C VAL A 10 51.37 -37.32 -30.26
N ALA A 11 50.51 -36.58 -30.93
CA ALA A 11 49.77 -35.46 -30.35
C ALA A 11 48.72 -36.04 -29.38
N GLY A 12 48.90 -35.79 -28.08
CA GLY A 12 47.89 -36.08 -27.06
C GLY A 12 46.81 -35.01 -27.11
N LEU A 13 45.64 -35.36 -27.65
CA LEU A 13 44.42 -34.58 -27.44
C LEU A 13 43.95 -34.82 -25.99
N GLN A 14 44.25 -33.88 -25.09
CA GLN A 14 43.60 -33.84 -23.79
C GLN A 14 42.19 -33.28 -23.97
N LEU A 15 41.17 -34.14 -23.88
CA LEU A 15 39.79 -33.70 -23.65
C LEU A 15 39.73 -33.06 -22.26
N LEU A 16 39.79 -31.72 -22.20
CA LEU A 16 39.36 -30.95 -21.05
C LEU A 16 37.82 -31.04 -20.98
N ALA A 17 37.31 -32.02 -20.24
CA ALA A 17 35.93 -32.02 -19.82
C ALA A 17 35.75 -30.87 -18.82
N THR A 18 35.24 -29.72 -19.28
CA THR A 18 34.73 -28.69 -18.37
C THR A 18 33.51 -29.25 -17.69
N ALA A 19 33.67 -29.72 -16.45
CA ALA A 19 32.55 -30.06 -15.60
C ALA A 19 31.72 -28.78 -15.40
N ALA A 20 30.56 -28.70 -16.06
CA ALA A 20 29.60 -27.66 -15.78
C ALA A 20 29.15 -27.81 -14.32
N SER A 21 29.50 -26.84 -13.47
CA SER A 21 28.98 -26.74 -12.12
C SER A 21 27.53 -26.26 -12.20
N PHE A 22 26.58 -27.17 -12.05
CA PHE A 22 25.17 -26.82 -11.97
C PHE A 22 24.85 -26.35 -10.55
N THR A 23 24.10 -25.24 -10.44
CA THR A 23 23.57 -24.75 -9.17
C THR A 23 22.07 -25.01 -9.14
N PHE A 24 21.60 -25.68 -8.09
CA PHE A 24 20.19 -25.84 -7.78
C PHE A 24 19.86 -24.94 -6.59
N ALA A 25 18.90 -24.04 -6.75
CA ALA A 25 18.44 -23.16 -5.68
C ALA A 25 16.92 -23.34 -5.50
N PRO A 26 16.44 -23.83 -4.35
CA PRO A 26 15.01 -23.91 -4.08
C PRO A 26 14.42 -22.50 -3.97
N THR A 27 13.25 -22.28 -4.58
CA THR A 27 12.54 -20.99 -4.55
C THR A 27 11.26 -21.05 -3.71
N GLY A 28 11.04 -22.15 -2.99
CA GLY A 28 9.83 -22.43 -2.22
C GLY A 28 8.89 -23.38 -2.95
N GLN A 29 7.75 -23.68 -2.33
CA GLN A 29 6.72 -24.54 -2.91
C GLN A 29 5.32 -24.10 -2.48
N THR A 30 4.32 -24.38 -3.31
CA THR A 30 2.91 -24.15 -2.97
C THR A 30 2.29 -25.44 -2.44
N VAL A 31 1.53 -25.34 -1.36
CA VAL A 31 0.79 -26.44 -0.74
C VAL A 31 -0.65 -26.02 -0.47
N GLU A 32 -1.54 -26.97 -0.29
CA GLU A 32 -2.94 -26.73 0.09
C GLU A 32 -3.22 -27.40 1.43
N LEU A 33 -3.85 -26.68 2.35
CA LEU A 33 -4.32 -27.18 3.63
C LEU A 33 -5.73 -26.64 3.88
N ASP A 34 -6.68 -27.51 4.18
CA ASP A 34 -8.11 -27.14 4.34
C ASP A 34 -8.69 -26.36 3.15
N SER A 35 -8.25 -26.67 1.92
CA SER A 35 -8.60 -25.93 0.70
C SER A 35 -8.14 -24.46 0.68
N ILE A 36 -7.19 -24.11 1.54
CA ILE A 36 -6.50 -22.82 1.53
C ILE A 36 -5.11 -23.02 0.93
N PRO A 37 -4.74 -22.26 -0.11
CA PRO A 37 -3.41 -22.33 -0.70
C PRO A 37 -2.40 -21.56 0.16
N TYR A 38 -1.22 -22.15 0.34
CA TYR A 38 -0.10 -21.57 1.06
C TYR A 38 1.17 -21.64 0.21
N PHE A 39 1.98 -20.60 0.30
CA PHE A 39 3.37 -20.62 -0.10
C PHE A 39 4.25 -20.96 1.10
N VAL A 40 5.14 -21.92 0.90
CA VAL A 40 6.16 -22.34 1.85
C VAL A 40 7.51 -21.82 1.33
N PRO A 41 8.13 -20.83 1.99
CA PRO A 41 9.43 -20.30 1.59
C PRO A 41 10.49 -21.40 1.55
N ALA A 42 11.53 -21.20 0.74
CA ALA A 42 12.62 -22.16 0.58
C ALA A 42 13.46 -22.35 1.86
N GLU A 43 13.53 -21.31 2.68
CA GLU A 43 14.39 -21.26 3.85
C GLU A 43 13.64 -21.70 5.11
N ALA A 44 14.25 -22.65 5.83
CA ALA A 44 13.74 -23.10 7.11
C ALA A 44 14.07 -22.08 8.20
N VAL A 45 13.10 -21.77 9.06
CA VAL A 45 13.33 -20.92 10.25
C VAL A 45 14.15 -21.63 11.31
N THR A 46 14.04 -22.95 11.41
CA THR A 46 14.81 -23.79 12.34
C THR A 46 14.66 -25.27 11.98
N THR A 47 15.27 -26.16 12.78
CA THR A 47 15.06 -27.61 12.73
C THR A 47 14.64 -28.13 14.10
N ILE A 48 13.59 -28.94 14.15
CA ILE A 48 13.10 -29.62 15.35
C ILE A 48 13.46 -31.11 15.26
N ASP A 49 14.29 -31.56 16.20
CA ASP A 49 14.58 -32.98 16.36
C ASP A 49 13.31 -33.74 16.75
N HIS A 50 12.92 -34.68 15.91
CA HIS A 50 11.74 -35.50 16.16
C HIS A 50 11.96 -36.95 15.68
N HIS A 51 11.24 -37.88 16.32
CA HIS A 51 11.27 -39.30 15.98
C HIS A 51 9.84 -39.83 15.87
N GLY A 52 9.60 -40.81 14.99
CA GLY A 52 8.35 -41.58 14.97
C GLY A 52 7.28 -41.12 13.97
N PRO A 53 5.98 -40.97 14.36
CA PRO A 53 4.84 -40.84 13.44
C PRO A 53 4.89 -39.62 12.50
N VAL A 54 5.42 -38.50 12.99
CA VAL A 54 5.52 -37.23 12.26
C VAL A 54 6.41 -37.37 11.01
N HIS A 55 7.56 -38.04 11.15
CA HIS A 55 8.46 -38.34 10.03
C HIS A 55 7.77 -39.17 8.94
N LYS A 56 7.02 -40.21 9.34
CA LYS A 56 6.31 -41.09 8.41
C LYS A 56 5.19 -40.38 7.64
N LYS A 57 4.47 -39.47 8.31
CA LYS A 57 3.39 -38.69 7.71
C LYS A 57 3.89 -37.61 6.77
N ALA A 58 4.89 -36.83 7.17
CA ALA A 58 5.53 -35.86 6.27
C ALA A 58 6.06 -36.57 5.02
N ALA A 59 6.65 -37.76 5.17
CA ALA A 59 7.11 -38.56 4.02
C ALA A 59 5.96 -39.04 3.09
N SER A 60 4.74 -39.23 3.60
CA SER A 60 3.58 -39.61 2.78
C SER A 60 2.78 -38.45 2.20
N SER A 61 2.97 -37.22 2.71
CA SER A 61 2.22 -36.01 2.33
C SER A 61 3.06 -35.04 1.50
N GLY A 62 3.84 -35.54 0.55
CA GLY A 62 4.67 -34.69 -0.31
C GLY A 62 5.87 -34.03 0.38
N GLY A 63 6.23 -34.47 1.60
CA GLY A 63 7.44 -34.05 2.30
C GLY A 63 7.21 -33.09 3.47
N LEU A 64 5.99 -32.56 3.65
CA LEU A 64 5.64 -31.60 4.70
C LEU A 64 4.43 -32.06 5.54
N THR A 65 4.33 -31.55 6.76
CA THR A 65 3.14 -31.69 7.63
C THR A 65 2.86 -30.37 8.35
N PRO A 66 1.58 -30.01 8.58
CA PRO A 66 1.22 -28.81 9.33
C PRO A 66 1.73 -28.86 10.78
N LEU A 67 2.11 -27.70 11.31
CA LEU A 67 2.63 -27.55 12.66
C LEU A 67 2.10 -26.25 13.27
N THR A 68 1.62 -26.29 14.51
CA THR A 68 1.37 -25.10 15.32
C THR A 68 2.46 -24.97 16.37
N VAL A 69 3.13 -23.82 16.42
CA VAL A 69 4.05 -23.47 17.49
C VAL A 69 3.32 -22.63 18.53
N VAL A 70 3.45 -23.00 19.81
CA VAL A 70 2.91 -22.25 20.94
C VAL A 70 3.99 -22.05 22.01
N THR A 71 3.93 -20.93 22.71
CA THR A 71 4.83 -20.62 23.83
C THR A 71 4.01 -20.42 25.10
N THR A 72 4.38 -21.11 26.19
CA THR A 72 3.69 -21.03 27.48
C THR A 72 4.64 -20.77 28.64
N ASN A 73 4.14 -20.06 29.65
CA ASN A 73 4.83 -19.78 30.91
C ASN A 73 4.21 -20.54 32.10
N GLY A 74 3.07 -21.20 31.88
CA GLY A 74 2.25 -21.86 32.91
C GLY A 74 2.17 -23.38 32.74
N PRO A 75 1.78 -24.12 33.79
CA PRO A 75 1.73 -25.58 33.76
C PRO A 75 0.47 -26.16 33.09
N GLY A 76 -0.51 -25.33 32.71
CA GLY A 76 -1.86 -25.77 32.29
C GLY A 76 -2.06 -25.84 30.77
N TYR A 77 -2.74 -26.90 30.30
CA TYR A 77 -3.16 -27.03 28.89
C TYR A 77 -4.35 -26.15 28.50
N SER A 78 -5.10 -25.63 29.48
CA SER A 78 -6.14 -24.61 29.27
C SER A 78 -5.58 -23.36 28.60
N ASP A 79 -4.38 -22.94 29.01
CA ASP A 79 -3.71 -21.75 28.50
C ASP A 79 -3.36 -21.92 27.01
N ILE A 80 -3.03 -23.15 26.60
CA ILE A 80 -2.73 -23.50 25.20
C ILE A 80 -4.00 -23.49 24.36
N SER A 81 -5.11 -24.08 24.85
CA SER A 81 -6.38 -24.06 24.13
C SER A 81 -6.91 -22.64 23.94
N ALA A 82 -6.76 -21.79 24.96
CA ALA A 82 -7.14 -20.38 24.87
C ALA A 82 -6.24 -19.62 23.88
N LEU A 83 -4.93 -19.85 23.91
CA LEU A 83 -3.97 -19.26 22.96
C LEU A 83 -4.30 -19.63 21.51
N VAL A 84 -4.56 -20.91 21.23
CA VAL A 84 -4.95 -21.38 19.89
C VAL A 84 -6.29 -20.77 19.46
N SER A 85 -7.26 -20.66 20.36
CA SER A 85 -8.55 -20.02 20.05
C SER A 85 -8.37 -18.54 19.68
N ASN A 86 -7.38 -17.87 20.29
CA ASN A 86 -7.03 -16.51 19.93
C ASN A 86 -6.39 -16.41 18.54
N PHE A 87 -5.59 -17.40 18.11
CA PHE A 87 -4.96 -17.40 16.77
C PHE A 87 -6.00 -17.27 15.66
N THR A 88 -7.09 -18.03 15.71
CA THR A 88 -8.18 -17.95 14.72
C THR A 88 -8.93 -16.62 14.71
N ALA A 89 -8.84 -15.84 15.80
CA ALA A 89 -9.53 -14.55 15.90
C ALA A 89 -8.69 -13.39 15.35
N VAL A 90 -7.36 -13.48 15.40
CA VAL A 90 -6.45 -12.37 15.08
C VAL A 90 -5.58 -12.63 13.85
N ASP A 91 -5.61 -13.84 13.29
CA ASP A 91 -4.79 -14.24 12.15
C ASP A 91 -5.63 -14.85 11.04
N ASP A 92 -5.38 -14.38 9.82
CA ASP A 92 -6.04 -14.81 8.60
C ASP A 92 -5.25 -15.88 7.84
N VAL A 93 -4.10 -16.31 8.37
CA VAL A 93 -3.26 -17.39 7.79
C VAL A 93 -3.52 -18.71 8.50
N PHE A 94 -3.68 -18.68 9.81
CA PHE A 94 -3.95 -19.86 10.64
C PHE A 94 -5.30 -20.53 10.27
N SER A 95 -5.27 -21.86 10.13
CA SER A 95 -6.45 -22.71 9.94
C SER A 95 -6.42 -23.89 10.92
N PRO A 96 -7.57 -24.52 11.22
CA PRO A 96 -7.62 -25.68 12.11
C PRO A 96 -6.71 -26.85 11.69
N GLY A 97 -6.44 -27.03 10.39
CA GLY A 97 -5.51 -28.04 9.88
C GLY A 97 -4.09 -27.90 10.43
N PHE A 98 -3.66 -26.70 10.84
CA PHE A 98 -2.36 -26.52 11.50
C PHE A 98 -2.24 -27.22 12.85
N LEU A 99 -3.37 -27.65 13.44
CA LEU A 99 -3.40 -28.34 14.74
C LEU A 99 -3.06 -29.83 14.66
N GLU A 100 -2.77 -30.37 13.47
CA GLU A 100 -2.35 -31.78 13.30
C GLU A 100 -1.12 -32.08 14.18
N ASN A 101 -0.14 -31.17 14.21
CA ASN A 101 1.02 -31.27 15.09
C ASN A 101 1.16 -29.99 15.93
N VAL A 102 1.44 -30.13 17.22
CA VAL A 102 1.63 -28.98 18.11
C VAL A 102 3.01 -29.04 18.78
N TYR A 103 3.80 -27.98 18.62
CA TYR A 103 5.09 -27.80 19.26
C TYR A 103 4.99 -26.76 20.39
N ILE A 104 5.10 -27.22 21.62
CA ILE A 104 4.96 -26.42 22.83
C ILE A 104 6.34 -26.05 23.36
N GLN A 105 6.63 -24.76 23.35
CA GLN A 105 7.82 -24.19 23.97
C GLN A 105 7.45 -23.67 25.35
N TYR A 106 8.25 -24.00 26.38
CA TYR A 106 8.07 -23.45 27.72
C TYR A 106 9.32 -22.75 28.23
N THR A 107 9.13 -21.58 28.85
CA THR A 107 10.25 -20.72 29.30
C THR A 107 10.52 -20.83 30.80
N ARG A 108 9.58 -21.39 31.57
CA ARG A 108 9.67 -21.50 33.05
C ARG A 108 9.29 -22.87 33.56
N MET A 109 8.01 -23.23 33.45
CA MET A 109 7.49 -24.49 33.96
C MET A 109 7.07 -25.39 32.80
N LYS A 110 7.47 -26.66 32.86
CA LYS A 110 6.99 -27.67 31.91
C LYS A 110 5.48 -27.87 32.13
N PRO A 111 4.66 -27.89 31.05
CA PRO A 111 3.25 -28.25 31.16
C PRO A 111 3.06 -29.64 31.77
N ASN A 112 2.09 -29.78 32.69
CA ASN A 112 1.82 -31.01 33.42
C ASN A 112 0.80 -31.88 32.67
N GLY A 113 1.14 -33.13 32.30
CA GLY A 113 0.20 -34.10 31.76
C GLY A 113 0.85 -35.32 31.10
N ARG A 114 0.07 -36.39 30.85
CA ARG A 114 0.53 -37.65 30.20
C ARG A 114 0.93 -37.48 28.73
N HIS A 115 0.59 -36.35 28.11
CA HIS A 115 0.80 -36.04 26.69
C HIS A 115 2.25 -35.59 26.35
N ALA A 116 3.19 -35.71 27.30
CA ALA A 116 4.50 -35.10 27.22
C ALA A 116 5.58 -35.92 26.48
N TRP A 117 5.28 -37.13 25.97
CA TRP A 117 6.18 -37.86 25.08
C TRP A 117 5.55 -39.12 24.45
N GLY A 118 5.50 -39.20 23.12
CA GLY A 118 5.54 -40.47 22.35
C GLY A 118 4.37 -41.47 22.48
N GLY A 119 3.28 -41.16 23.18
CA GLY A 119 2.07 -42.00 23.24
C GLY A 119 1.22 -41.86 21.97
N ARG A 120 0.96 -42.97 21.26
CA ARG A 120 -0.01 -42.98 20.15
C ARG A 120 -1.41 -42.59 20.67
N GLY A 121 -2.04 -41.56 20.10
CA GLY A 121 -3.46 -41.25 20.30
C GLY A 121 -3.79 -40.26 21.42
N ASP A 122 -2.79 -39.61 22.00
CA ASP A 122 -2.93 -38.71 23.14
C ASP A 122 -3.34 -37.29 22.70
N LYS A 123 -4.65 -37.09 22.48
CA LYS A 123 -5.24 -35.78 22.12
C LYS A 123 -5.01 -34.73 23.21
N LEU A 124 -4.61 -33.51 22.82
CA LEU A 124 -4.65 -32.36 23.73
C LEU A 124 -6.10 -32.10 24.15
N PRO A 125 -6.41 -32.04 25.46
CA PRO A 125 -7.76 -31.70 25.92
C PRO A 125 -8.18 -30.34 25.36
N GLY A 126 -9.29 -30.30 24.61
CA GLY A 126 -9.82 -29.09 23.98
C GLY A 126 -9.38 -28.86 22.53
N LEU A 127 -8.42 -29.62 21.98
CA LEU A 127 -7.98 -29.52 20.60
C LEU A 127 -8.24 -30.84 19.84
N ASN A 128 -9.30 -30.83 19.03
CA ASN A 128 -9.63 -31.96 18.15
C ASN A 128 -8.72 -31.94 16.91
N GLY A 129 -8.29 -33.12 16.44
CA GLY A 129 -7.48 -33.26 15.22
C GLY A 129 -5.97 -33.29 15.44
N THR A 130 -5.48 -33.16 16.67
CA THR A 130 -4.05 -33.27 16.98
C THR A 130 -3.57 -34.72 17.05
N ASP A 131 -2.54 -35.02 16.24
CA ASP A 131 -1.92 -36.33 16.12
C ASP A 131 -0.56 -36.43 16.82
N ALA A 132 0.17 -35.32 16.95
CA ALA A 132 1.42 -35.28 17.70
C ALA A 132 1.58 -33.99 18.52
N VAL A 133 2.14 -34.16 19.73
CA VAL A 133 2.51 -33.07 20.63
C VAL A 133 3.98 -33.22 20.99
N MET A 134 4.73 -32.17 20.79
CA MET A 134 6.15 -32.07 21.11
C MET A 134 6.35 -30.95 22.11
N THR A 135 7.21 -31.14 23.10
CA THR A 135 7.45 -30.11 24.13
C THR A 135 8.93 -29.90 24.35
N THR A 136 9.39 -28.65 24.40
CA THR A 136 10.77 -28.33 24.76
C THR A 136 10.87 -27.11 25.67
N HIS A 137 11.95 -27.07 26.45
CA HIS A 137 12.32 -25.87 27.19
C HIS A 137 13.11 -24.93 26.25
N VAL A 138 12.75 -23.65 26.21
CA VAL A 138 13.49 -22.62 25.44
C VAL A 138 13.85 -21.43 26.32
N THR A 139 14.96 -20.77 25.99
CA THR A 139 15.20 -19.39 26.45
C THR A 139 14.59 -18.42 25.45
N ASN A 140 14.21 -17.20 25.87
CA ASN A 140 13.51 -16.24 25.00
C ASN A 140 14.21 -15.98 23.65
N GLY A 141 15.55 -15.97 23.61
CA GLY A 141 16.31 -15.76 22.36
C GLY A 141 16.36 -16.98 21.41
N SER A 142 15.91 -18.15 21.85
CA SER A 142 15.87 -19.39 21.06
C SER A 142 14.45 -19.84 20.69
N ALA A 143 13.43 -19.09 21.16
CA ALA A 143 12.04 -19.43 20.94
C ALA A 143 11.65 -19.11 19.49
N ILE A 144 11.01 -20.09 18.83
CA ILE A 144 10.33 -19.88 17.56
C ILE A 144 9.09 -19.01 17.84
N PRO A 145 8.78 -17.99 17.03
CA PRO A 145 7.54 -17.24 17.19
C PRO A 145 6.30 -18.16 17.19
N PRO A 146 5.28 -17.88 18.00
CA PRO A 146 4.04 -18.65 17.94
C PRO A 146 3.34 -18.49 16.59
N GLY A 147 2.61 -19.52 16.15
CA GLY A 147 1.83 -19.44 14.91
C GLY A 147 1.81 -20.73 14.08
N PRO A 148 1.24 -20.67 12.86
CA PRO A 148 1.21 -21.79 11.92
C PRO A 148 2.57 -22.00 11.26
N TYR A 149 2.96 -23.22 10.97
CA TYR A 149 4.20 -23.58 10.29
C TYR A 149 3.97 -24.86 9.48
N PHE A 150 4.87 -25.13 8.54
CA PHE A 150 5.02 -26.46 7.95
C PHE A 150 6.33 -27.07 8.44
N MET A 151 6.35 -28.38 8.66
CA MET A 151 7.55 -29.10 9.06
C MET A 151 7.84 -30.24 8.08
N SER A 152 9.10 -30.36 7.67
CA SER A 152 9.52 -31.45 6.79
C SER A 152 9.73 -32.77 7.53
N SER A 153 9.86 -33.85 6.76
CA SER A 153 10.27 -35.15 7.30
C SER A 153 11.65 -35.13 7.99
N SER A 154 12.53 -34.20 7.65
CA SER A 154 13.83 -34.01 8.33
C SER A 154 13.74 -33.11 9.57
N GLY A 155 12.58 -32.53 9.85
CA GLY A 155 12.34 -31.64 11.00
C GLY A 155 12.58 -30.17 10.70
N ALA A 156 12.91 -29.80 9.46
CA ALA A 156 13.05 -28.41 9.06
C ALA A 156 11.68 -27.73 9.12
N VAL A 157 11.60 -26.57 9.77
CA VAL A 157 10.38 -25.82 10.01
C VAL A 157 10.35 -24.60 9.09
N PHE A 158 9.23 -24.37 8.43
CA PHE A 158 9.03 -23.30 7.45
C PHE A 158 7.79 -22.49 7.83
N GLN A 159 7.84 -21.18 7.62
CA GLN A 159 6.64 -20.34 7.79
C GLN A 159 5.55 -20.76 6.79
N ALA A 160 4.31 -20.59 7.21
CA ALA A 160 3.14 -20.70 6.35
C ALA A 160 2.75 -19.29 5.89
N TRP A 161 2.79 -19.03 4.59
CA TRP A 161 2.30 -17.78 4.02
C TRP A 161 1.05 -18.08 3.20
N ARG A 162 -0.09 -17.48 3.56
CA ARG A 162 -1.33 -17.72 2.82
C ARG A 162 -1.26 -17.03 1.47
N LEU A 163 -1.73 -17.72 0.43
CA LEU A 163 -1.86 -17.14 -0.91
C LEU A 163 -3.28 -16.58 -1.10
N TYR A 164 -3.36 -15.30 -1.43
CA TYR A 164 -4.59 -14.61 -1.82
C TYR A 164 -4.59 -14.28 -3.31
N SER A 165 -5.78 -14.10 -3.88
CA SER A 165 -5.95 -13.69 -5.27
C SER A 165 -6.03 -12.17 -5.39
N ASP A 166 -5.26 -11.57 -6.30
CA ASP A 166 -5.41 -10.17 -6.68
C ASP A 166 -6.59 -9.97 -7.64
N VAL A 167 -7.81 -10.06 -7.11
CA VAL A 167 -9.04 -9.97 -7.92
C VAL A 167 -9.28 -8.61 -8.55
N GLN A 168 -8.72 -7.53 -8.01
CA GLN A 168 -8.80 -6.17 -8.57
C GLN A 168 -7.73 -5.87 -9.60
N GLY A 169 -6.72 -6.74 -9.75
CA GLY A 169 -5.54 -6.45 -10.55
C GLY A 169 -4.78 -5.22 -10.03
N ALA A 170 -4.73 -5.05 -8.71
CA ALA A 170 -4.11 -3.91 -8.04
C ALA A 170 -2.58 -4.00 -7.98
N PHE A 171 -2.01 -5.21 -8.09
CA PHE A 171 -0.58 -5.45 -8.05
C PHE A 171 0.03 -5.48 -9.46
N SER A 172 1.21 -4.87 -9.61
CA SER A 172 2.07 -5.09 -10.79
C SER A 172 2.93 -6.33 -10.59
N GLU A 173 3.45 -6.52 -9.38
CA GLU A 173 4.21 -7.71 -8.96
C GLU A 173 3.96 -8.00 -7.46
N THR A 174 3.96 -9.28 -7.08
CA THR A 174 3.86 -9.70 -5.68
C THR A 174 5.22 -10.19 -5.20
N LEU A 175 5.54 -9.93 -3.93
CA LEU A 175 6.91 -10.03 -3.44
C LEU A 175 7.05 -11.01 -2.29
N ALA A 176 8.25 -11.59 -2.17
CA ALA A 176 8.70 -12.33 -1.01
C ALA A 176 10.08 -11.80 -0.55
N PRO A 177 10.31 -11.56 0.74
CA PRO A 177 11.65 -11.23 1.25
C PRO A 177 12.68 -12.33 0.96
N ALA A 178 13.90 -11.89 0.68
CA ALA A 178 15.10 -12.70 0.54
C ALA A 178 15.91 -12.70 1.85
N SER A 179 16.83 -13.66 2.02
CA SER A 179 17.68 -13.77 3.22
C SER A 179 18.65 -12.61 3.41
N ASP A 180 19.00 -11.89 2.34
CA ASP A 180 19.91 -10.75 2.37
C ASP A 180 19.22 -9.40 2.68
N GLY A 181 17.91 -9.43 2.95
CA GLY A 181 17.10 -8.24 3.21
C GLY A 181 16.52 -7.57 1.96
N SER A 182 16.83 -8.09 0.76
CA SER A 182 16.17 -7.69 -0.49
C SER A 182 14.85 -8.45 -0.71
N TYR A 183 14.23 -8.28 -1.87
CA TYR A 183 13.00 -8.94 -2.27
C TYR A 183 13.15 -9.66 -3.60
N ASN A 184 12.39 -10.75 -3.74
CA ASN A 184 12.20 -11.47 -5.00
C ASN A 184 10.74 -11.39 -5.44
N VAL A 185 10.52 -11.47 -6.76
CA VAL A 185 9.18 -11.72 -7.30
C VAL A 185 8.71 -13.10 -6.81
N LEU A 186 7.49 -13.15 -6.29
CA LEU A 186 6.90 -14.35 -5.71
C LEU A 186 6.80 -15.46 -6.78
N PRO A 187 7.45 -16.62 -6.59
CA PRO A 187 7.42 -17.72 -7.54
C PRO A 187 6.24 -18.66 -7.25
N ALA A 188 5.05 -18.10 -7.02
CA ALA A 188 3.84 -18.84 -6.66
C ALA A 188 2.64 -18.38 -7.48
N ASN A 189 1.71 -19.30 -7.71
CA ASN A 189 0.45 -19.02 -8.34
C ASN A 189 -0.67 -19.83 -7.67
N ILE A 190 -1.89 -19.34 -7.78
CA ILE A 190 -3.11 -20.07 -7.43
C ILE A 190 -3.90 -20.33 -8.71
N GLY A 191 -4.78 -21.33 -8.71
CA GLY A 191 -5.67 -21.54 -9.86
C GLY A 191 -6.55 -20.31 -10.08
N GLY A 192 -6.59 -19.78 -11.31
CA GLY A 192 -7.38 -18.59 -11.64
C GLY A 192 -6.71 -17.70 -12.69
N GLN A 193 -7.23 -16.46 -12.85
CA GLN A 193 -6.73 -15.46 -13.80
C GLN A 193 -5.97 -14.29 -13.14
N SER A 194 -5.78 -14.33 -11.83
CA SER A 194 -5.17 -13.24 -11.04
C SER A 194 -3.83 -13.63 -10.46
N LEU A 195 -2.99 -12.64 -10.16
CA LEU A 195 -1.75 -12.86 -9.40
C LEU A 195 -2.06 -13.44 -8.02
N ALA A 196 -1.17 -14.29 -7.53
CA ALA A 196 -1.19 -14.73 -6.14
C ALA A 196 -0.36 -13.77 -5.29
N VAL A 197 -0.88 -13.36 -4.14
CA VAL A 197 -0.19 -12.55 -3.13
C VAL A 197 0.07 -13.43 -1.92
N ALA A 198 1.34 -13.65 -1.56
CA ALA A 198 1.68 -14.39 -0.36
C ALA A 198 1.76 -13.43 0.83
N VAL A 199 1.08 -13.76 1.93
CA VAL A 199 1.15 -12.97 3.17
C VAL A 199 1.52 -13.86 4.37
N PRO A 200 2.49 -13.44 5.21
CA PRO A 200 2.86 -14.21 6.40
C PRO A 200 1.80 -14.07 7.50
N SER A 201 1.76 -15.05 8.41
CA SER A 201 0.93 -14.98 9.62
C SER A 201 1.32 -13.76 10.47
N ARG A 202 0.33 -13.04 10.97
CA ARG A 202 0.50 -11.91 11.90
C ARG A 202 1.10 -12.36 13.22
N LEU A 203 0.90 -13.62 13.59
CA LEU A 203 1.36 -14.22 14.85
C LEU A 203 2.88 -14.29 14.96
N TYR A 204 3.61 -14.23 13.84
CA TYR A 204 5.07 -14.21 13.85
C TYR A 204 5.66 -12.88 14.36
N PHE A 205 4.83 -11.85 14.47
CA PHE A 205 5.26 -10.49 14.74
C PHE A 205 4.70 -10.03 16.08
N THR A 206 5.47 -9.21 16.78
CA THR A 206 5.06 -8.59 18.04
C THR A 206 5.44 -7.13 17.94
N LYS A 207 4.46 -6.23 18.07
CA LYS A 207 4.70 -4.79 18.12
C LYS A 207 5.57 -4.46 19.33
N THR A 208 6.61 -3.67 19.10
CA THR A 208 7.45 -3.06 20.14
C THR A 208 7.54 -1.56 19.88
N PRO A 209 8.01 -0.74 20.84
CA PRO A 209 8.25 0.67 20.58
C PRO A 209 9.18 0.93 19.37
N GLU A 210 10.15 0.06 19.14
CA GLU A 210 11.09 0.14 18.01
C GLU A 210 10.51 -0.39 16.70
N LYS A 211 9.52 -1.29 16.78
CA LYS A 211 8.83 -1.86 15.63
C LYS A 211 7.30 -1.68 15.75
N PRO A 212 6.81 -0.44 15.69
CA PRO A 212 5.39 -0.15 15.88
C PRO A 212 4.52 -0.75 14.76
N LEU A 213 5.09 -1.00 13.58
CA LEU A 213 4.40 -1.57 12.42
C LEU A 213 4.64 -3.09 12.27
N ALA A 214 5.18 -3.77 13.29
CA ALA A 214 5.41 -5.21 13.23
C ALA A 214 4.12 -5.96 12.87
N GLY A 215 4.14 -6.68 11.74
CA GLY A 215 2.99 -7.46 11.25
C GLY A 215 2.01 -6.68 10.36
N VAL A 216 2.23 -5.38 10.14
CA VAL A 216 1.47 -4.55 9.19
C VAL A 216 1.92 -4.91 7.78
N ARG A 217 0.98 -5.34 6.93
CA ARG A 217 1.23 -5.69 5.53
C ARG A 217 1.10 -4.45 4.66
N LEU A 218 2.17 -4.14 3.92
CA LEU A 218 2.37 -2.92 3.16
C LEU A 218 2.38 -3.20 1.66
N GLY A 219 1.51 -2.52 0.93
CA GLY A 219 1.56 -2.41 -0.53
C GLY A 219 2.29 -1.15 -0.97
N VAL A 220 3.16 -1.25 -1.99
CA VAL A 220 4.05 -0.15 -2.39
C VAL A 220 3.74 0.28 -3.82
N LYS A 221 3.31 1.52 -4.04
CA LYS A 221 3.11 2.08 -5.39
C LYS A 221 4.34 1.85 -6.28
N ASP A 222 4.12 1.53 -7.55
CA ASP A 222 5.17 1.11 -8.47
C ASP A 222 5.95 2.28 -9.10
N ILE A 223 6.29 3.25 -8.25
CA ILE A 223 7.25 4.33 -8.52
C ILE A 223 8.37 4.41 -7.47
N TYR A 224 8.26 3.63 -6.39
CA TYR A 224 9.23 3.55 -5.31
C TYR A 224 10.15 2.37 -5.55
N ASP A 225 11.45 2.54 -5.47
CA ASP A 225 12.38 1.43 -5.55
C ASP A 225 12.24 0.49 -4.35
N VAL A 226 12.37 -0.82 -4.60
CA VAL A 226 12.43 -1.88 -3.59
C VAL A 226 13.62 -2.76 -3.93
N ALA A 227 14.56 -2.92 -3.00
CA ALA A 227 15.80 -3.64 -3.25
C ALA A 227 15.53 -5.08 -3.75
N GLY A 228 16.20 -5.49 -4.82
CA GLY A 228 16.10 -6.84 -5.40
C GLY A 228 15.05 -6.98 -6.52
N VAL A 229 14.14 -6.02 -6.69
CA VAL A 229 13.12 -6.05 -7.75
C VAL A 229 13.12 -4.79 -8.61
N ARG A 230 12.46 -4.86 -9.77
CA ARG A 230 12.37 -3.75 -10.72
C ARG A 230 11.22 -2.81 -10.34
N THR A 231 11.33 -1.55 -10.74
CA THR A 231 10.26 -0.56 -10.67
C THR A 231 9.74 -0.29 -12.08
N SER A 232 8.45 -0.41 -12.33
CA SER A 232 7.91 -0.26 -13.70
C SER A 232 7.53 1.17 -14.07
N ASN A 233 7.21 2.02 -13.09
CA ASN A 233 6.62 3.34 -13.33
C ASN A 233 5.36 3.32 -14.22
N GLY A 234 4.63 2.20 -14.21
CA GLY A 234 3.46 1.99 -15.08
C GLY A 234 3.80 1.78 -16.56
N ASN A 235 5.07 1.55 -16.90
CA ASN A 235 5.52 1.40 -18.29
C ASN A 235 6.31 0.09 -18.50
N ARG A 236 5.90 -0.71 -19.48
CA ARG A 236 6.50 -2.02 -19.79
C ARG A 236 7.90 -1.90 -20.37
N ALA A 237 8.14 -0.90 -21.21
CA ALA A 237 9.46 -0.65 -21.77
C ALA A 237 10.46 -0.22 -20.69
N TRP A 238 10.04 0.64 -19.75
CA TRP A 238 10.83 1.01 -18.57
C TRP A 238 11.18 -0.21 -17.73
N TYR A 239 10.18 -1.03 -17.39
CA TYR A 239 10.39 -2.26 -16.62
C TYR A 239 11.44 -3.17 -17.26
N HIS A 240 11.42 -3.36 -18.59
CA HIS A 240 12.40 -4.22 -19.25
C HIS A 240 13.77 -3.59 -19.47
N LEU A 241 13.84 -2.26 -19.53
CA LEU A 241 15.07 -1.50 -19.75
C LEU A 241 15.97 -1.46 -18.51
N TYR A 242 15.40 -1.16 -17.34
CA TYR A 242 16.19 -0.95 -16.13
C TYR A 242 16.34 -2.23 -15.29
N PRO A 243 17.51 -2.43 -14.64
CA PRO A 243 17.74 -3.58 -13.76
C PRO A 243 16.93 -3.46 -12.46
N PRO A 244 16.86 -4.55 -11.66
CA PRO A 244 16.36 -4.46 -10.29
C PRO A 244 17.08 -3.37 -9.47
N ALA A 245 16.35 -2.70 -8.58
CA ALA A 245 16.91 -1.69 -7.72
C ALA A 245 17.86 -2.31 -6.69
N ASN A 246 18.96 -1.61 -6.38
CA ASN A 246 19.93 -2.07 -5.39
C ASN A 246 19.54 -1.68 -3.96
N VAL A 247 18.70 -0.66 -3.81
CA VAL A 247 18.27 -0.10 -2.53
C VAL A 247 16.76 0.14 -2.55
N THR A 248 16.15 0.05 -1.38
CA THR A 248 14.74 0.42 -1.19
C THR A 248 14.65 1.93 -1.00
N ALA A 249 13.62 2.57 -1.58
CA ALA A 249 13.35 3.99 -1.41
C ALA A 249 13.27 4.37 0.07
N LEU A 250 13.82 5.53 0.45
CA LEU A 250 13.99 5.88 1.87
C LEU A 250 12.67 5.87 2.66
N SER A 251 11.62 6.43 2.06
CA SER A 251 10.26 6.47 2.64
C SER A 251 9.71 5.06 2.91
N VAL A 252 9.95 4.11 2.00
CA VAL A 252 9.56 2.70 2.17
C VAL A 252 10.45 2.00 3.19
N GLN A 253 11.76 2.25 3.16
CA GLN A 253 12.71 1.63 4.09
C GLN A 253 12.39 1.98 5.54
N ARG A 254 12.00 3.22 5.85
CA ARG A 254 11.58 3.62 7.20
C ARG A 254 10.40 2.80 7.73
N LEU A 255 9.45 2.44 6.86
CA LEU A 255 8.31 1.58 7.23
C LEU A 255 8.76 0.14 7.50
N VAL A 256 9.67 -0.39 6.67
CA VAL A 256 10.27 -1.72 6.85
C VAL A 256 11.08 -1.79 8.15
N ASP A 257 11.87 -0.75 8.45
CA ASP A 257 12.64 -0.65 9.70
C ASP A 257 11.73 -0.64 10.93
N ALA A 258 10.57 0.02 10.82
CA ALA A 258 9.49 0.00 11.82
C ALA A 258 8.72 -1.33 11.88
N GLY A 259 9.06 -2.33 11.05
CA GLY A 259 8.52 -3.69 11.09
C GLY A 259 7.41 -4.01 10.09
N ALA A 260 7.08 -3.09 9.17
CA ALA A 260 6.11 -3.35 8.12
C ALA A 260 6.64 -4.39 7.11
N ILE A 261 5.73 -5.15 6.50
CA ILE A 261 6.04 -6.26 5.61
C ILE A 261 5.56 -5.93 4.20
N ILE A 262 6.48 -5.75 3.26
CA ILE A 262 6.11 -5.52 1.87
C ILE A 262 5.53 -6.80 1.27
N VAL A 263 4.31 -6.72 0.74
CA VAL A 263 3.63 -7.85 0.08
C VAL A 263 3.62 -7.74 -1.45
N GLY A 264 3.88 -6.54 -1.99
CA GLY A 264 3.90 -6.35 -3.44
C GLY A 264 4.08 -4.91 -3.90
N LYS A 265 4.42 -4.80 -5.18
CA LYS A 265 4.40 -3.57 -5.97
C LYS A 265 2.99 -3.37 -6.53
N MET A 266 2.43 -2.18 -6.36
CA MET A 266 1.06 -1.86 -6.71
C MET A 266 1.00 -0.89 -7.88
N LYS A 267 0.09 -1.15 -8.82
CA LYS A 267 -0.01 -0.42 -10.08
C LYS A 267 -0.17 1.08 -9.88
N THR A 268 0.43 1.82 -10.79
CA THR A 268 0.33 3.27 -10.95
C THR A 268 -0.01 3.56 -12.40
N SER A 269 -0.73 4.64 -12.66
CA SER A 269 -0.79 5.19 -14.02
C SER A 269 0.60 5.68 -14.44
N GLN A 270 0.81 5.79 -15.74
CA GLN A 270 2.15 5.86 -16.30
C GLN A 270 2.89 7.13 -15.88
N PHE A 271 4.06 6.95 -15.28
CA PHE A 271 4.88 8.01 -14.69
C PHE A 271 4.09 8.91 -13.73
N ALA A 272 3.16 8.34 -12.96
CA ALA A 272 2.30 9.05 -12.01
C ALA A 272 1.42 10.17 -12.63
N ASN A 273 1.15 10.11 -13.94
CA ASN A 273 0.24 11.05 -14.60
C ASN A 273 -1.23 10.71 -14.32
N GLY A 274 -2.13 11.70 -14.35
CA GLY A 274 -3.56 11.44 -14.24
C GLY A 274 -4.05 10.74 -15.51
N GLU A 275 -4.73 9.61 -15.36
CA GLU A 275 -5.23 8.75 -16.44
C GLU A 275 -6.59 8.14 -16.10
N GLU A 276 -7.46 8.02 -17.11
CA GLU A 276 -8.77 7.41 -17.03
C GLU A 276 -8.75 5.93 -17.46
N ALA A 277 -9.39 5.06 -16.66
CA ALA A 277 -9.13 3.61 -16.66
C ALA A 277 -9.31 2.86 -18.00
N THR A 278 -10.27 3.22 -18.85
CA THR A 278 -10.50 2.57 -20.16
C THR A 278 -10.00 3.40 -21.34
N ALA A 279 -9.77 4.70 -21.14
CA ALA A 279 -9.39 5.61 -22.22
C ALA A 279 -7.89 5.77 -22.36
N ASP A 280 -7.18 5.91 -21.24
CA ASP A 280 -5.79 6.34 -21.23
C ASP A 280 -4.80 5.21 -20.94
N TRP A 281 -5.23 4.19 -20.17
CA TRP A 281 -4.43 3.05 -19.77
C TRP A 281 -4.27 2.05 -20.94
N VAL A 282 -3.31 2.32 -21.82
CA VAL A 282 -3.05 1.51 -23.03
C VAL A 282 -1.96 0.46 -22.79
N ASP A 283 -0.88 0.82 -22.08
CA ASP A 283 0.27 -0.08 -21.87
C ASP A 283 0.01 -1.16 -20.79
N GLN A 284 -0.75 -0.80 -19.75
CA GLN A 284 -1.22 -1.69 -18.69
C GLN A 284 -2.72 -1.48 -18.44
N LEU A 285 -3.40 -2.45 -17.84
CA LEU A 285 -4.80 -2.30 -17.45
C LEU A 285 -4.92 -1.69 -16.05
N SER A 286 -5.74 -0.63 -15.96
CA SER A 286 -6.12 0.00 -14.70
C SER A 286 -6.84 -0.98 -13.76
N PRO A 287 -6.54 -0.96 -12.44
CA PRO A 287 -7.25 -1.75 -11.44
C PRO A 287 -8.77 -1.56 -11.45
N PHE A 288 -9.50 -2.47 -10.84
CA PHE A 288 -10.94 -2.32 -10.60
C PHE A 288 -11.18 -1.62 -9.27
N ASN A 289 -12.04 -0.59 -9.27
CA ASN A 289 -12.52 0.02 -8.04
C ASN A 289 -13.46 -1.00 -7.36
N PRO A 290 -13.21 -1.38 -6.10
CA PRO A 290 -14.05 -2.33 -5.39
C PRO A 290 -15.33 -1.71 -4.83
N ARG A 291 -15.65 -0.42 -5.04
CA ARG A 291 -16.86 0.23 -4.53
C ARG A 291 -17.98 0.27 -5.56
N GLY A 292 -19.20 0.54 -5.08
CA GLY A 292 -20.41 0.52 -5.90
C GLY A 292 -20.55 -0.79 -6.68
N ASP A 293 -20.91 -0.68 -7.96
CA ASP A 293 -21.04 -1.79 -8.90
C ASP A 293 -19.72 -2.47 -9.33
N GLY A 294 -18.56 -1.97 -8.88
CA GLY A 294 -17.25 -2.51 -9.23
C GLY A 294 -16.69 -2.03 -10.58
N TYR A 295 -17.38 -1.11 -11.25
CA TYR A 295 -17.00 -0.54 -12.52
C TYR A 295 -16.85 0.99 -12.46
N GLN A 296 -16.65 1.55 -11.26
CA GLN A 296 -16.19 2.92 -11.13
C GLN A 296 -14.71 3.05 -11.51
N ASN A 297 -14.28 4.25 -11.87
CA ASN A 297 -12.89 4.58 -12.03
C ASN A 297 -12.22 4.54 -10.63
N PRO A 298 -11.06 3.87 -10.46
CA PRO A 298 -10.34 3.84 -9.19
C PRO A 298 -9.62 5.16 -8.85
N SER A 299 -9.73 6.17 -9.71
CA SER A 299 -8.92 7.38 -9.77
C SER A 299 -7.41 7.08 -9.95
N SER A 300 -6.59 8.10 -10.09
CA SER A 300 -5.17 7.99 -10.44
C SER A 300 -4.33 9.06 -9.72
N SER A 301 -3.02 8.91 -9.56
CA SER A 301 -2.17 7.83 -10.07
C SER A 301 -1.92 6.68 -9.10
N SER A 302 -2.29 6.79 -7.82
CA SER A 302 -2.16 5.68 -6.85
C SER A 302 -3.32 4.68 -6.95
N SER A 303 -3.70 4.30 -8.17
CA SER A 303 -4.87 3.45 -8.46
C SER A 303 -4.77 2.06 -7.83
N GLY A 304 -3.60 1.41 -7.93
CA GLY A 304 -3.33 0.11 -7.31
C GLY A 304 -3.39 0.20 -5.78
N PRO A 305 -2.63 1.09 -5.13
CA PRO A 305 -2.73 1.37 -3.69
C PRO A 305 -4.18 1.55 -3.22
N GLY A 306 -4.96 2.43 -3.86
CA GLY A 306 -6.37 2.64 -3.53
C GLY A 306 -7.21 1.36 -3.68
N ALA A 307 -7.18 0.73 -4.85
CA ALA A 307 -7.97 -0.47 -5.15
C ALA A 307 -7.68 -1.63 -4.20
N GLY A 308 -6.40 -1.89 -3.91
CA GLY A 308 -6.03 -2.93 -2.97
C GLY A 308 -6.39 -2.57 -1.53
N ALA A 309 -6.14 -1.33 -1.10
CA ALA A 309 -6.49 -0.87 0.24
C ALA A 309 -8.00 -0.82 0.48
N ALA A 310 -8.83 -0.67 -0.55
CA ALA A 310 -10.28 -0.75 -0.40
C ALA A 310 -10.81 -2.19 -0.53
N ALA A 311 -10.13 -3.09 -1.25
CA ALA A 311 -10.62 -4.45 -1.50
C ALA A 311 -10.16 -5.50 -0.49
N TYR A 312 -8.89 -5.46 -0.08
CA TYR A 312 -8.25 -6.59 0.57
C TYR A 312 -8.17 -6.42 2.08
N SER A 313 -9.00 -7.14 2.84
CA SER A 313 -8.99 -7.12 4.31
C SER A 313 -7.65 -7.54 4.92
N TRP A 314 -6.88 -8.35 4.20
CA TRP A 314 -5.55 -8.80 4.60
C TRP A 314 -4.44 -7.76 4.35
N LEU A 315 -4.71 -6.69 3.60
CA LEU A 315 -3.77 -5.59 3.32
C LEU A 315 -4.09 -4.41 4.25
N ASP A 316 -3.12 -3.99 5.05
CA ASP A 316 -3.35 -3.02 6.12
C ASP A 316 -3.07 -1.58 5.69
N LEU A 317 -2.02 -1.39 4.90
CA LEU A 317 -1.49 -0.08 4.57
C LEU A 317 -0.95 -0.10 3.14
N THR A 318 -1.13 1.01 2.44
CA THR A 318 -0.45 1.25 1.17
C THR A 318 0.23 2.60 1.17
N ILE A 319 1.38 2.69 0.52
CA ILE A 319 2.09 3.94 0.28
C ILE A 319 1.86 4.39 -1.16
N GLY A 320 1.51 5.67 -1.31
CA GLY A 320 1.32 6.35 -2.59
C GLY A 320 2.09 7.67 -2.63
N SER A 321 1.98 8.37 -3.77
CA SER A 321 2.52 9.71 -3.95
C SER A 321 1.44 10.68 -4.38
N ASP A 322 1.58 11.96 -4.00
CA ASP A 322 0.65 13.02 -4.36
C ASP A 322 1.37 14.30 -4.82
N THR A 323 1.33 14.54 -6.12
CA THR A 323 1.81 15.77 -6.79
C THR A 323 0.67 16.76 -7.05
N GLY A 324 -0.56 16.26 -7.17
CA GLY A 324 -1.72 17.05 -7.61
C GLY A 324 -3.08 16.39 -7.32
N GLY A 325 -3.13 15.37 -6.47
CA GLY A 325 -4.32 14.61 -6.10
C GLY A 325 -4.16 13.10 -6.16
N SER A 326 -2.95 12.58 -6.39
CA SER A 326 -2.72 11.15 -6.65
C SER A 326 -2.89 10.22 -5.45
N ILE A 327 -3.00 10.74 -4.22
CA ILE A 327 -3.46 10.00 -3.04
C ILE A 327 -4.92 10.37 -2.76
N ARG A 328 -5.24 11.67 -2.82
CA ARG A 328 -6.56 12.19 -2.45
C ARG A 328 -7.66 11.66 -3.36
N GLY A 329 -7.49 11.76 -4.69
CA GLY A 329 -8.45 11.25 -5.67
C GLY A 329 -8.80 9.77 -5.50
N PRO A 330 -7.82 8.85 -5.42
CA PRO A 330 -8.11 7.44 -5.10
C PRO A 330 -8.70 7.23 -3.71
N SER A 331 -8.41 8.09 -2.73
CA SER A 331 -9.01 8.00 -1.39
C SER A 331 -10.48 8.46 -1.39
N HIS A 332 -10.81 9.50 -2.16
CA HIS A 332 -12.18 10.00 -2.36
C HIS A 332 -13.10 8.90 -2.89
N VAL A 333 -12.78 8.36 -4.07
CA VAL A 333 -13.66 7.43 -4.78
C VAL A 333 -13.67 6.01 -4.21
N GLN A 334 -12.82 5.73 -3.22
CA GLN A 334 -12.70 4.40 -2.59
C GLN A 334 -12.95 4.41 -1.08
N GLY A 335 -13.23 5.57 -0.49
CA GLY A 335 -13.56 5.72 0.93
C GLY A 335 -12.40 5.29 1.82
N LEU A 336 -11.23 5.89 1.61
CA LEU A 336 -10.02 5.61 2.38
C LEU A 336 -9.56 6.85 3.12
N TYR A 337 -8.87 6.65 4.24
CA TYR A 337 -8.03 7.67 4.82
C TYR A 337 -6.79 7.86 3.95
N GLY A 338 -6.49 9.09 3.56
CA GLY A 338 -5.30 9.37 2.77
C GLY A 338 -4.76 10.77 2.96
N ASN A 339 -3.44 10.92 2.98
CA ASN A 339 -2.79 12.22 3.20
C ASN A 339 -1.88 12.61 2.05
N ARG A 340 -2.08 13.82 1.53
CA ARG A 340 -0.97 14.61 0.99
C ARG A 340 -0.35 15.37 2.17
N PRO A 341 0.81 14.94 2.69
CA PRO A 341 1.44 15.67 3.79
C PRO A 341 1.96 17.03 3.33
N SER A 342 2.38 17.86 4.29
CA SER A 342 3.23 19.00 4.00
C SER A 342 4.44 18.56 3.16
N HIS A 343 4.80 19.40 2.19
CA HIS A 343 5.93 19.15 1.31
C HIS A 343 7.25 19.14 2.10
N ASP A 344 8.17 18.26 1.70
CA ASP A 344 9.46 17.95 2.35
C ASP A 344 9.43 17.21 3.70
N LEU A 345 8.30 16.65 4.14
CA LEU A 345 8.24 15.86 5.39
C LEU A 345 9.07 14.57 5.37
N VAL A 346 9.30 14.00 4.19
CA VAL A 346 10.19 12.85 3.97
C VAL A 346 10.90 13.01 2.63
N ALA A 347 12.18 12.64 2.58
CA ALA A 347 12.92 12.65 1.34
C ALA A 347 12.45 11.52 0.41
N LEU A 348 12.46 11.81 -0.89
CA LEU A 348 11.95 10.94 -1.96
C LEU A 348 13.08 10.23 -2.72
N ASP A 349 14.21 9.95 -2.05
CA ASP A 349 15.28 9.13 -2.60
C ASP A 349 14.75 7.75 -3.03
N GLY A 350 15.03 7.36 -4.27
CA GLY A 350 14.53 6.12 -4.87
C GLY A 350 13.06 6.19 -5.29
N VAL A 351 12.48 7.37 -5.46
CA VAL A 351 11.12 7.55 -5.99
C VAL A 351 11.20 8.28 -7.33
N MET A 352 10.50 7.77 -8.35
CA MET A 352 10.44 8.41 -9.66
C MET A 352 9.73 9.77 -9.56
N PRO A 353 10.35 10.89 -10.01
CA PRO A 353 9.79 12.22 -9.85
C PRO A 353 8.80 12.58 -10.96
N LEU A 354 7.69 13.21 -10.58
CA LEU A 354 6.80 13.92 -11.53
C LEU A 354 7.17 15.41 -11.55
N ALA A 355 7.17 16.04 -10.37
CA ALA A 355 7.64 17.39 -10.15
C ALA A 355 8.15 17.52 -8.70
N PRO A 356 9.46 17.47 -8.45
CA PRO A 356 10.03 17.47 -7.10
C PRO A 356 9.52 18.60 -6.19
N GLU A 357 9.19 19.75 -6.77
CA GLU A 357 8.63 20.90 -6.07
C GLU A 357 7.25 20.65 -5.46
N LEU A 358 6.51 19.67 -5.97
CA LEU A 358 5.12 19.39 -5.60
C LEU A 358 4.94 17.98 -5.02
N ASP A 359 5.87 17.06 -5.35
CA ASP A 359 5.82 15.64 -5.00
C ASP A 359 5.86 15.41 -3.50
N THR A 360 4.95 14.57 -3.00
CA THR A 360 4.91 14.13 -1.59
C THR A 360 4.67 12.62 -1.51
N ALA A 361 5.04 12.00 -0.39
CA ALA A 361 4.73 10.59 -0.09
C ALA A 361 3.79 10.51 1.10
N GLY A 362 2.71 9.74 0.95
CA GLY A 362 1.69 9.54 1.98
C GLY A 362 1.02 8.18 1.84
N PHE A 363 -0.09 8.00 2.53
CA PHE A 363 -0.72 6.69 2.68
C PHE A 363 -2.12 6.65 2.12
N LEU A 364 -2.57 5.43 1.82
CA LEU A 364 -3.99 5.10 1.70
C LEU A 364 -4.26 3.89 2.58
N THR A 365 -5.21 4.00 3.50
CA THR A 365 -5.61 2.91 4.40
C THR A 365 -7.05 3.05 4.85
N ARG A 366 -7.60 1.95 5.36
CA ARG A 366 -8.91 1.91 6.00
C ARG A 366 -8.85 2.24 7.50
N ASP A 367 -7.68 2.09 8.11
CA ASP A 367 -7.52 2.16 9.57
C ASP A 367 -6.80 3.46 9.98
N PRO A 368 -7.49 4.39 10.66
CA PRO A 368 -6.91 5.68 11.07
C PRO A 368 -5.81 5.53 12.14
N HIS A 369 -5.79 4.45 12.91
CA HIS A 369 -4.73 4.20 13.90
C HIS A 369 -3.44 3.74 13.20
N ILE A 370 -3.53 2.80 12.26
CA ILE A 370 -2.38 2.39 11.45
C ILE A 370 -1.86 3.57 10.62
N TRP A 371 -2.76 4.42 10.12
CA TRP A 371 -2.40 5.64 9.39
C TRP A 371 -1.48 6.56 10.20
N ALA A 372 -1.85 6.87 11.44
CA ALA A 372 -1.07 7.72 12.33
C ALA A 372 0.23 7.05 12.80
N GLU A 373 0.23 5.74 13.07
CA GLU A 373 1.44 4.97 13.39
C GLU A 373 2.44 4.98 12.23
N ALA A 374 1.96 4.79 11.00
CA ALA A 374 2.78 4.82 9.79
C ALA A 374 3.34 6.21 9.50
N ALA A 375 2.56 7.27 9.73
CA ALA A 375 3.01 8.64 9.62
C ALA A 375 4.18 8.93 10.58
N LYS A 376 4.06 8.54 11.86
CA LYS A 376 5.16 8.65 12.83
C LYS A 376 6.40 7.87 12.38
N ALA A 377 6.22 6.65 11.87
CA ALA A 377 7.33 5.82 11.41
C ALA A 377 8.05 6.39 10.18
N MET A 378 7.31 6.95 9.21
CA MET A 378 7.90 7.47 7.97
C MET A 378 8.44 8.89 8.11
N TYR A 379 7.73 9.78 8.80
CA TYR A 379 8.12 11.19 8.94
C TYR A 379 9.07 11.43 10.11
N LEU A 380 9.15 10.49 11.07
CA LEU A 380 10.02 10.60 12.25
C LEU A 380 9.73 11.90 13.03
N ASP A 381 10.78 12.58 13.50
CA ASP A 381 10.69 13.82 14.27
C ASP A 381 10.12 15.01 13.47
N ASN A 382 9.92 14.87 12.15
CA ASN A 382 9.28 15.90 11.33
C ASN A 382 7.76 15.97 11.55
N VAL A 383 7.16 15.02 12.30
CA VAL A 383 5.75 15.06 12.67
C VAL A 383 5.58 14.85 14.17
N THR A 384 4.84 15.75 14.82
CA THR A 384 4.42 15.60 16.23
C THR A 384 2.90 15.62 16.28
N ILE A 385 2.29 14.53 16.76
CA ILE A 385 0.83 14.48 16.94
C ILE A 385 0.43 15.35 18.12
N THR A 386 -0.50 16.27 17.88
CA THR A 386 -1.05 17.21 18.88
C THR A 386 -2.57 17.12 18.92
N HIS A 387 -3.16 17.50 20.05
CA HIS A 387 -4.60 17.37 20.33
C HIS A 387 -5.23 18.72 20.73
N GLU A 388 -4.64 19.82 20.26
CA GLU A 388 -5.15 21.18 20.45
C GLU A 388 -5.62 21.70 19.09
N TYR A 389 -6.86 22.16 19.01
CA TYR A 389 -7.54 22.47 17.75
C TYR A 389 -8.04 23.92 17.69
N PRO A 390 -7.97 24.56 16.51
CA PRO A 390 -8.48 25.91 16.31
C PRO A 390 -9.99 26.01 16.56
N LYS A 391 -10.46 27.24 16.73
CA LYS A 391 -11.88 27.55 17.00
C LYS A 391 -12.61 28.12 15.79
N GLU A 392 -12.05 27.95 14.59
CA GLU A 392 -12.68 28.30 13.32
C GLU A 392 -12.52 27.16 12.31
N ILE A 393 -13.60 26.87 11.56
CA ILE A 393 -13.62 25.98 10.41
C ILE A 393 -14.10 26.80 9.20
N LYS A 394 -13.23 26.95 8.21
CA LYS A 394 -13.54 27.46 6.88
C LYS A 394 -14.13 26.33 6.04
N ALA A 395 -15.42 26.38 5.73
CA ALA A 395 -16.12 25.35 4.97
C ALA A 395 -16.25 25.76 3.50
N TYR A 396 -15.66 24.99 2.59
CA TYR A 396 -15.70 25.21 1.15
C TYR A 396 -16.55 24.15 0.46
N GLY A 397 -17.58 24.57 -0.29
CA GLY A 397 -18.39 23.69 -1.12
C GLY A 397 -19.30 22.71 -0.37
N PHE A 398 -19.59 22.96 0.92
CA PHE A 398 -20.52 22.13 1.67
C PHE A 398 -21.98 22.44 1.31
N PRO A 399 -22.86 21.43 1.22
CA PRO A 399 -24.29 21.64 1.01
C PRO A 399 -24.92 22.35 2.21
N THR A 400 -25.89 23.21 1.93
CA THR A 400 -26.70 23.91 2.96
C THR A 400 -28.10 23.30 3.13
N THR A 401 -28.50 22.47 2.17
CA THR A 401 -29.75 21.72 2.15
C THR A 401 -29.49 20.31 1.61
N VAL A 402 -30.32 19.35 2.01
CA VAL A 402 -30.24 17.98 1.51
C VAL A 402 -30.98 17.87 0.17
N GLU A 403 -30.23 17.77 -0.91
CA GLU A 403 -30.72 17.53 -2.28
C GLU A 403 -30.31 16.14 -2.79
N GLU A 404 -29.16 15.64 -2.35
CA GLU A 404 -28.59 14.35 -2.69
C GLU A 404 -28.37 13.48 -1.43
N ASP A 405 -28.30 12.16 -1.62
CA ASP A 405 -28.20 11.20 -0.51
C ASP A 405 -26.91 11.37 0.32
N GLY A 406 -25.86 11.95 -0.27
CA GLY A 406 -24.59 12.25 0.40
C GLY A 406 -24.61 13.53 1.25
N ASP A 407 -25.53 14.46 1.00
CA ASP A 407 -25.52 15.79 1.62
C ASP A 407 -25.65 15.72 3.15
N GLN A 408 -26.53 14.85 3.64
CA GLN A 408 -26.77 14.73 5.07
C GLN A 408 -25.49 14.29 5.81
N LEU A 409 -24.70 13.37 5.24
CA LEU A 409 -23.43 12.93 5.83
C LEU A 409 -22.42 14.08 5.91
N LEU A 410 -22.34 14.91 4.86
CA LEU A 410 -21.45 16.07 4.82
C LEU A 410 -21.86 17.12 5.86
N MET A 411 -23.15 17.46 5.95
CA MET A 411 -23.68 18.42 6.91
C MET A 411 -23.51 17.93 8.35
N ASP A 412 -23.82 16.66 8.62
CA ASP A 412 -23.66 16.05 9.94
C ASP A 412 -22.21 16.03 10.37
N PHE A 413 -21.29 15.66 9.48
CA PHE A 413 -19.86 15.66 9.79
C PHE A 413 -19.37 17.08 10.14
N LEU A 414 -19.67 18.08 9.32
CA LEU A 414 -19.25 19.46 9.56
C LEU A 414 -19.77 19.98 10.91
N GLY A 415 -21.06 19.72 11.21
CA GLY A 415 -21.68 20.10 12.49
C GLY A 415 -21.10 19.36 13.69
N ASN A 416 -20.81 18.06 13.55
CA ASN A 416 -20.24 17.23 14.60
C ASN A 416 -18.80 17.64 14.92
N VAL A 417 -17.96 17.89 13.91
CA VAL A 417 -16.57 18.37 14.10
C VAL A 417 -16.58 19.74 14.77
N SER A 418 -17.38 20.68 14.26
CA SER A 418 -17.55 22.01 14.86
C SER A 418 -17.94 21.93 16.33
N SER A 419 -18.94 21.09 16.66
CA SER A 419 -19.40 20.89 18.04
C SER A 419 -18.32 20.24 18.92
N PHE A 420 -17.58 19.27 18.37
CA PHE A 420 -16.55 18.53 19.09
C PHE A 420 -15.37 19.42 19.48
N ILE A 421 -14.85 20.21 18.55
CA ILE A 421 -13.71 21.11 18.82
C ILE A 421 -14.15 22.48 19.35
N GLY A 422 -15.45 22.77 19.37
CA GLY A 422 -16.00 24.07 19.78
C GLY A 422 -15.64 25.19 18.81
N ALA A 423 -15.60 24.91 17.51
CA ALA A 423 -15.25 25.87 16.47
C ALA A 423 -16.49 26.51 15.82
N GLN A 424 -16.37 27.77 15.41
CA GLN A 424 -17.32 28.43 14.54
C GLN A 424 -17.11 27.97 13.09
N ILE A 425 -18.19 27.63 12.39
CA ILE A 425 -18.16 27.38 10.95
C ILE A 425 -18.32 28.72 10.21
N VAL A 426 -17.46 28.97 9.23
CA VAL A 426 -17.50 30.13 8.33
C VAL A 426 -17.52 29.59 6.90
N GLU A 427 -18.49 30.01 6.10
CA GLU A 427 -18.50 29.74 4.66
C GLU A 427 -17.30 30.42 4.02
N TYR A 428 -16.54 29.69 3.21
CA TYR A 428 -15.29 30.16 2.66
C TYR A 428 -15.26 30.03 1.14
N ASP A 429 -14.85 31.11 0.49
CA ASP A 429 -14.56 31.17 -0.94
C ASP A 429 -13.15 31.73 -1.15
N ILE A 430 -12.27 30.89 -1.69
CA ILE A 430 -10.87 31.23 -1.94
C ILE A 430 -10.69 32.27 -3.04
N GLU A 431 -11.59 32.33 -4.02
CA GLU A 431 -11.53 33.30 -5.10
C GLU A 431 -11.95 34.68 -4.60
N GLU A 432 -12.95 34.75 -3.71
CA GLU A 432 -13.34 36.00 -3.05
C GLU A 432 -12.21 36.52 -2.16
N ASP A 433 -11.61 35.65 -1.35
CA ASP A 433 -10.51 36.01 -0.44
C ASP A 433 -9.28 36.49 -1.21
N TRP A 434 -8.90 35.77 -2.28
CA TRP A 434 -7.82 36.20 -3.17
C TRP A 434 -8.13 37.56 -3.80
N ASN A 435 -9.33 37.76 -4.37
CA ASN A 435 -9.71 39.05 -4.97
C ASN A 435 -9.61 40.22 -3.97
N ALA A 436 -9.86 39.96 -2.69
CA ALA A 436 -9.76 40.96 -1.64
C ALA A 436 -8.31 41.23 -1.17
N THR A 437 -7.43 40.23 -1.23
CA THR A 437 -6.13 40.25 -0.53
C THR A 437 -4.91 39.87 -1.39
N TYR A 438 -5.08 39.70 -2.71
CA TYR A 438 -4.01 39.24 -3.60
C TYR A 438 -2.76 40.14 -3.54
N PRO A 439 -1.55 39.57 -3.61
CA PRO A 439 -0.31 40.34 -3.63
C PRO A 439 -0.22 41.26 -4.86
N ALA A 440 0.37 42.46 -4.70
CA ALA A 440 0.47 43.45 -5.77
C ALA A 440 1.27 42.99 -7.01
N GLU A 441 2.09 41.96 -6.86
CA GLU A 441 2.87 41.31 -7.92
C GLU A 441 2.12 40.18 -8.65
N ALA A 442 0.91 39.83 -8.19
CA ALA A 442 0.06 38.81 -8.79
C ALA A 442 -1.04 39.40 -9.68
N GLU A 443 -1.74 38.54 -10.42
CA GLU A 443 -2.95 38.92 -11.13
C GLU A 443 -4.18 38.80 -10.22
N GLN A 444 -5.16 39.68 -10.43
CA GLN A 444 -6.36 39.74 -9.58
C GLN A 444 -7.19 38.46 -9.67
N ASP A 445 -7.31 37.87 -10.86
CA ASP A 445 -8.02 36.60 -11.02
C ASP A 445 -7.04 35.44 -10.76
N ILE A 446 -7.29 34.69 -9.68
CA ILE A 446 -6.43 33.56 -9.28
C ILE A 446 -6.43 32.43 -10.30
N VAL A 447 -7.56 32.21 -10.97
CA VAL A 447 -7.73 31.13 -11.94
C VAL A 447 -6.84 31.42 -13.15
N ASP A 448 -6.87 32.65 -13.65
CA ASP A 448 -5.98 33.09 -14.72
C ASP A 448 -4.51 33.08 -14.28
N PHE A 449 -4.22 33.61 -13.07
CA PHE A 449 -2.86 33.68 -12.52
C PHE A 449 -2.17 32.32 -12.43
N LEU A 450 -2.91 31.28 -12.01
CA LEU A 450 -2.39 29.94 -11.77
C LEU A 450 -2.74 28.93 -12.88
N ASN A 451 -3.43 29.36 -13.94
CA ASN A 451 -3.96 28.48 -14.99
C ASN A 451 -2.89 27.56 -15.59
N LEU A 452 -1.71 28.13 -15.87
CA LEU A 452 -0.60 27.44 -16.51
C LEU A 452 0.45 26.92 -15.52
N THR A 453 0.39 27.33 -14.25
CA THR A 453 1.42 27.06 -13.25
C THR A 453 1.66 25.57 -13.05
N TYR A 454 0.63 24.81 -12.64
CA TYR A 454 0.73 23.37 -12.46
C TYR A 454 1.13 22.62 -13.75
N PRO A 455 0.44 22.79 -14.90
CA PRO A 455 0.76 22.01 -16.08
C PRO A 455 2.16 22.30 -16.63
N ILE A 456 2.71 23.52 -16.50
CA ILE A 456 4.09 23.83 -16.88
C ILE A 456 5.08 23.09 -15.99
N ILE A 457 4.91 23.17 -14.66
CA ILE A 457 5.84 22.55 -13.70
C ILE A 457 5.94 21.05 -13.95
N ILE A 458 4.81 20.34 -13.96
CA ILE A 458 4.82 18.88 -14.12
C ILE A 458 5.34 18.45 -15.49
N ALA A 459 5.04 19.21 -16.55
CA ALA A 459 5.41 18.83 -17.90
C ALA A 459 6.92 19.02 -18.14
N GLN A 460 7.46 20.17 -17.77
CA GLN A 460 8.88 20.48 -17.98
C GLN A 460 9.78 19.68 -17.04
N GLN A 461 9.39 19.52 -15.76
CA GLN A 461 10.16 18.71 -14.80
C GLN A 461 10.21 17.24 -15.21
N GLN A 462 9.06 16.62 -15.47
CA GLN A 462 9.06 15.20 -15.85
C GLN A 462 9.72 14.95 -17.21
N THR A 463 9.59 15.89 -18.16
CA THR A 463 10.32 15.82 -19.42
C THR A 463 11.83 15.72 -19.18
N ARG A 464 12.36 16.60 -18.33
CA ARG A 464 13.79 16.68 -18.03
C ARG A 464 14.28 15.48 -17.21
N LEU A 465 13.53 15.08 -16.19
CA LEU A 465 13.95 14.09 -15.18
C LEU A 465 13.65 12.65 -15.57
N VAL A 466 12.61 12.40 -16.37
CA VAL A 466 12.11 11.05 -16.68
C VAL A 466 12.19 10.78 -18.18
N ARG A 467 11.48 11.56 -19.00
CA ARG A 467 11.33 11.26 -20.44
C ARG A 467 12.67 11.30 -21.18
N ASN A 468 13.43 12.38 -21.03
CA ASN A 468 14.68 12.56 -21.76
C ASN A 468 15.72 11.46 -21.47
N PRO A 469 16.05 11.13 -20.20
CA PRO A 469 16.95 10.02 -19.92
C PRO A 469 16.37 8.68 -20.39
N PHE A 470 15.08 8.41 -20.16
CA PHE A 470 14.44 7.17 -20.61
C PHE A 470 14.54 6.95 -22.12
N TYR A 471 14.24 7.98 -22.91
CA TYR A 471 14.32 7.89 -24.36
C TYR A 471 15.76 7.70 -24.84
N ALA A 472 16.74 8.36 -24.20
CA ALA A 472 18.14 8.21 -24.54
C ALA A 472 18.64 6.78 -24.24
N ASP A 473 18.34 6.27 -23.04
CA ASP A 473 18.74 4.94 -22.59
C ASP A 473 18.09 3.85 -23.45
N TYR A 474 16.78 3.98 -23.74
CA TYR A 474 16.06 3.04 -24.59
C TYR A 474 16.63 3.04 -26.02
N ALA A 475 16.86 4.21 -26.61
CA ALA A 475 17.42 4.32 -27.96
C ALA A 475 18.82 3.69 -28.07
N ALA A 476 19.64 3.81 -27.02
CA ALA A 476 21.00 3.27 -26.99
C ALA A 476 21.06 1.74 -27.13
N VAL A 477 20.05 1.02 -26.65
CA VAL A 477 20.01 -0.46 -26.67
C VAL A 477 18.97 -1.04 -27.64
N HIS A 478 18.10 -0.21 -28.22
CA HIS A 478 17.05 -0.61 -29.17
C HIS A 478 17.22 -0.01 -30.59
N ASP A 479 18.46 0.27 -31.00
CA ASP A 479 18.79 0.73 -32.37
C ASP A 479 18.02 2.01 -32.74
N GLY A 480 18.11 3.01 -31.85
CA GLY A 480 17.54 4.35 -32.06
C GLY A 480 16.02 4.45 -31.94
N ARG A 481 15.31 3.36 -31.60
CA ARG A 481 13.85 3.36 -31.45
C ARG A 481 13.40 4.13 -30.20
N ARG A 482 12.13 4.52 -30.18
CA ARG A 482 11.44 5.08 -28.99
C ARG A 482 10.55 4.04 -28.34
N PRO A 483 10.39 4.06 -27.00
CA PRO A 483 9.44 3.23 -26.29
C PRO A 483 8.01 3.72 -26.52
N ALA A 484 7.02 2.84 -26.32
CA ALA A 484 5.62 3.23 -26.25
C ALA A 484 5.32 3.93 -24.91
N VAL A 485 4.47 4.95 -24.97
CA VAL A 485 4.06 5.79 -23.84
C VAL A 485 2.56 6.06 -24.00
N ASP A 486 1.83 6.07 -22.89
CA ASP A 486 0.40 6.32 -22.87
C ASP A 486 0.06 7.76 -23.33
N PRO A 487 -1.17 8.01 -23.82
CA PRO A 487 -1.53 9.33 -24.34
C PRO A 487 -1.36 10.51 -23.36
N PRO A 488 -1.71 10.42 -22.06
CA PRO A 488 -1.63 11.57 -21.17
C PRO A 488 -0.21 12.09 -20.89
N PRO A 489 0.80 11.25 -20.59
CA PRO A 489 2.19 11.73 -20.51
C PRO A 489 2.65 12.41 -21.80
N LEU A 490 2.31 11.85 -22.98
CA LEU A 490 2.68 12.44 -24.28
C LEU A 490 2.08 13.83 -24.48
N ALA A 491 0.78 14.01 -24.17
CA ALA A 491 0.10 15.29 -24.27
C ALA A 491 0.72 16.35 -23.36
N ARG A 492 1.04 15.98 -22.11
CA ARG A 492 1.67 16.87 -21.12
C ARG A 492 3.08 17.26 -21.54
N TRP A 493 3.93 16.32 -21.98
CA TRP A 493 5.28 16.64 -22.42
C TRP A 493 5.30 17.52 -23.66
N ALA A 494 4.42 17.26 -24.64
CA ALA A 494 4.30 18.10 -25.83
C ALA A 494 3.88 19.54 -25.48
N PHE A 495 2.98 19.70 -24.50
CA PHE A 495 2.64 21.01 -23.95
C PHE A 495 3.84 21.69 -23.28
N GLY A 496 4.57 20.99 -22.41
CA GLY A 496 5.75 21.57 -21.77
C GLY A 496 6.83 22.04 -22.76
N GLU A 497 6.96 21.35 -23.88
CA GLU A 497 7.89 21.70 -24.97
C GLU A 497 7.43 22.88 -25.83
N SER A 498 6.15 23.27 -25.78
CA SER A 498 5.69 24.49 -26.48
C SER A 498 6.11 25.78 -25.77
N TYR A 499 6.72 25.67 -24.58
CA TYR A 499 7.23 26.79 -23.78
C TYR A 499 8.76 26.72 -23.66
N PRO A 500 9.44 27.87 -23.47
CA PRO A 500 10.87 27.87 -23.19
C PRO A 500 11.18 27.13 -21.87
N PRO A 501 12.36 26.50 -21.72
CA PRO A 501 12.71 25.80 -20.47
C PRO A 501 12.76 26.68 -19.22
N SER A 502 12.86 28.01 -19.37
CA SER A 502 12.79 28.99 -18.27
C SER A 502 11.37 29.22 -17.75
N GLU A 503 10.35 28.71 -18.44
CA GLU A 503 8.95 28.93 -18.03
C GLU A 503 8.64 28.27 -16.70
N VAL A 504 9.29 27.15 -16.37
CA VAL A 504 9.17 26.51 -15.05
C VAL A 504 9.59 27.44 -13.90
N ASP A 505 10.54 28.36 -14.13
CA ASP A 505 10.96 29.32 -13.11
C ASP A 505 9.86 30.36 -12.84
N VAL A 506 9.15 30.79 -13.89
CA VAL A 506 7.99 31.70 -13.79
C VAL A 506 6.84 31.00 -13.07
N ALA A 507 6.52 29.77 -13.47
CA ALA A 507 5.49 28.98 -12.82
C ALA A 507 5.81 28.75 -11.33
N ASN A 508 7.05 28.39 -11.00
CA ASN A 508 7.49 28.24 -9.61
C ASN A 508 7.45 29.55 -8.82
N HIS A 509 7.71 30.69 -9.46
CA HIS A 509 7.55 32.01 -8.84
C HIS A 509 6.08 32.31 -8.53
N ASN A 510 5.16 32.15 -9.49
CA ASN A 510 3.71 32.35 -9.26
C ASN A 510 3.18 31.41 -8.17
N ARG A 511 3.64 30.16 -8.16
CA ARG A 511 3.34 29.21 -7.09
C ARG A 511 3.79 29.71 -5.73
N THR A 512 5.01 30.24 -5.63
CA THR A 512 5.55 30.80 -4.38
C THR A 512 4.71 31.99 -3.90
N ILE A 513 4.31 32.89 -4.81
CA ILE A 513 3.42 34.01 -4.48
C ILE A 513 2.11 33.52 -3.87
N PHE A 514 1.48 32.52 -4.50
CA PHE A 514 0.26 31.92 -3.94
C PHE A 514 0.51 31.24 -2.60
N ALA A 515 1.62 30.51 -2.45
CA ALA A 515 1.97 29.82 -1.20
C ALA A 515 2.18 30.80 -0.04
N ASP A 516 2.87 31.91 -0.29
CA ASP A 516 3.12 32.94 0.71
C ASP A 516 1.80 33.61 1.14
N TRP A 517 0.95 33.96 0.17
CA TRP A 517 -0.39 34.49 0.43
C TRP A 517 -1.25 33.52 1.25
N PHE A 518 -1.34 32.26 0.84
CA PHE A 518 -2.17 31.28 1.52
C PHE A 518 -1.71 31.04 2.97
N SER A 519 -0.39 31.11 3.22
CA SER A 519 0.21 31.00 4.56
C SER A 519 -0.04 32.21 5.45
N SER A 520 -0.24 33.41 4.87
CA SER A 520 -0.40 34.65 5.61
C SER A 520 -1.85 35.08 5.80
N GLU A 521 -2.72 34.73 4.85
CA GLU A 521 -4.11 35.19 4.83
C GLU A 521 -5.13 34.08 5.14
N VAL A 522 -4.86 32.82 4.76
CA VAL A 522 -5.88 31.76 4.77
C VAL A 522 -5.71 30.74 5.90
N LEU A 523 -4.61 30.00 5.91
CA LEU A 523 -4.28 29.02 6.96
C LEU A 523 -2.98 29.42 7.64
N VAL A 524 -3.13 30.28 8.65
CA VAL A 524 -2.01 30.92 9.35
C VAL A 524 -1.55 30.02 10.49
N SER A 525 -0.23 29.93 10.68
CA SER A 525 0.31 29.19 11.82
C SER A 525 -0.03 29.85 13.15
N ASP A 526 -0.42 29.04 14.13
CA ASP A 526 -0.73 29.45 15.49
C ASP A 526 0.11 28.65 16.50
N ASN A 527 0.64 29.31 17.53
CA ASN A 527 1.54 28.65 18.48
C ASN A 527 0.82 27.73 19.48
N GLN A 528 -0.49 27.88 19.66
CA GLN A 528 -1.28 27.08 20.59
C GLN A 528 -1.91 25.88 19.88
N THR A 529 -2.54 26.10 18.73
CA THR A 529 -3.31 25.09 17.99
C THR A 529 -2.61 24.62 16.71
N CYS A 530 -1.36 25.05 16.47
CA CYS A 530 -0.59 24.86 15.24
C CYS A 530 -1.14 25.65 14.03
N SER A 531 -2.45 25.65 13.81
CA SER A 531 -3.16 26.41 12.78
C SER A 531 -4.21 27.31 13.45
N ASP A 532 -4.46 28.49 12.89
CA ASP A 532 -5.49 29.43 13.37
C ASP A 532 -6.92 28.95 13.08
N SER A 533 -7.07 28.18 12.00
CA SER A 533 -8.32 27.63 11.49
C SER A 533 -8.07 26.27 10.81
N LEU A 534 -9.15 25.51 10.58
CA LEU A 534 -9.15 24.39 9.63
C LEU A 534 -9.88 24.84 8.35
N LEU A 535 -9.46 24.32 7.19
CA LEU A 535 -10.26 24.41 5.96
C LEU A 535 -10.75 23.01 5.60
N LEU A 536 -12.06 22.85 5.52
CA LEU A 536 -12.71 21.61 5.11
C LEU A 536 -13.35 21.80 3.73
N TYR A 537 -13.22 20.81 2.85
CA TYR A 537 -13.94 20.78 1.57
C TYR A 537 -14.48 19.39 1.23
N VAL A 538 -15.52 19.35 0.40
CA VAL A 538 -16.13 18.10 -0.06
C VAL A 538 -15.21 17.42 -1.07
N GLY A 539 -14.76 16.21 -0.77
CA GLY A 539 -13.92 15.39 -1.64
C GLY A 539 -14.75 14.51 -2.59
N SER A 540 -15.81 13.87 -2.07
CA SER A 540 -16.80 13.16 -2.88
C SER A 540 -18.14 13.08 -2.18
N GLN A 541 -19.20 13.16 -2.97
CA GLN A 541 -20.60 13.07 -2.56
C GLN A 541 -21.26 11.82 -3.15
N ALA A 542 -20.57 10.67 -3.12
CA ALA A 542 -20.99 9.46 -3.85
C ALA A 542 -21.05 9.66 -5.38
N ASP A 543 -20.06 10.39 -5.91
CA ASP A 543 -19.97 10.74 -7.33
C ASP A 543 -19.73 9.53 -8.23
N VAL A 544 -20.54 9.42 -9.28
CA VAL A 544 -20.43 8.34 -10.26
C VAL A 544 -19.44 8.71 -11.36
N ASN A 545 -18.40 7.88 -11.52
CA ASN A 545 -17.48 7.96 -12.65
C ASN A 545 -17.19 6.56 -13.18
N TYR A 546 -17.94 6.12 -14.20
CA TYR A 546 -17.79 4.78 -14.74
C TYR A 546 -16.50 4.60 -15.55
N ARG A 547 -15.80 3.50 -15.26
CA ARG A 547 -14.58 3.12 -15.97
C ARG A 547 -14.80 2.89 -17.46
N ASN A 548 -15.98 2.48 -17.91
CA ASN A 548 -16.26 2.12 -19.32
C ASN A 548 -16.64 3.32 -20.21
N LYS A 549 -16.51 4.55 -19.73
CA LYS A 549 -16.80 5.76 -20.48
C LYS A 549 -15.65 6.07 -21.46
N TYR A 550 -15.98 6.24 -22.74
CA TYR A 550 -15.06 6.83 -23.72
C TYR A 550 -15.05 8.35 -23.52
N ILE A 551 -13.87 8.96 -23.59
CA ILE A 551 -13.66 10.39 -23.34
C ILE A 551 -12.90 11.04 -24.50
N ASP A 552 -12.82 12.36 -24.48
CA ASP A 552 -12.01 13.13 -25.40
C ASP A 552 -10.50 12.88 -25.19
N PRO A 553 -9.65 13.13 -26.20
CA PRO A 553 -8.20 13.00 -26.04
C PRO A 553 -7.67 13.80 -24.85
N PRO A 554 -6.64 13.28 -24.14
CA PRO A 554 -6.16 13.91 -22.93
C PRO A 554 -5.55 15.29 -23.19
N THR A 555 -5.81 16.22 -22.29
CA THR A 555 -5.26 17.57 -22.29
C THR A 555 -4.40 17.81 -21.04
N PRO A 556 -3.47 18.78 -21.07
CA PRO A 556 -2.78 19.20 -19.87
C PRO A 556 -3.79 19.67 -18.79
N PRO A 557 -3.50 19.44 -17.51
CA PRO A 557 -4.39 19.81 -16.41
C PRO A 557 -4.33 21.33 -16.16
N PHE A 558 -5.09 22.11 -16.91
CA PHE A 558 -5.20 23.58 -16.76
C PHE A 558 -6.06 24.00 -15.57
N GLY A 559 -5.97 25.28 -15.19
CA GLY A 559 -6.86 25.94 -14.24
C GLY A 559 -6.44 25.89 -12.77
N PHE A 560 -7.35 26.35 -11.93
CA PHE A 560 -7.25 26.35 -10.47
C PHE A 560 -8.52 25.75 -9.87
N GLY A 561 -8.39 25.18 -8.68
CA GLY A 561 -9.49 24.63 -7.90
C GLY A 561 -8.98 24.18 -6.54
N ILE A 562 -9.88 23.93 -5.59
CA ILE A 562 -9.53 23.66 -4.19
C ILE A 562 -8.50 22.52 -4.03
N SER A 563 -8.61 21.47 -4.85
CA SER A 563 -7.66 20.33 -4.84
C SER A 563 -6.24 20.68 -5.29
N ARG A 564 -6.01 21.86 -5.90
CA ARG A 564 -4.67 22.36 -6.27
C ARG A 564 -4.05 23.29 -5.24
N VAL A 565 -4.78 23.71 -4.22
CA VAL A 565 -4.28 24.57 -3.14
C VAL A 565 -3.07 23.94 -2.47
N SER A 566 -3.21 22.72 -1.94
CA SER A 566 -2.14 22.02 -1.23
C SER A 566 -0.89 21.75 -2.10
N PRO A 567 -1.02 21.30 -3.37
CA PRO A 567 0.11 21.25 -4.30
C PRO A 567 0.88 22.57 -4.44
N TYR A 568 0.19 23.71 -4.56
CA TYR A 568 0.86 25.00 -4.72
C TYR A 568 1.46 25.52 -3.43
N TRP A 569 0.70 25.46 -2.34
CA TRP A 569 1.09 26.00 -1.03
C TRP A 569 2.05 25.10 -0.24
N GLY A 570 1.97 23.79 -0.43
CA GLY A 570 2.86 22.82 0.20
C GLY A 570 2.51 22.44 1.64
N GLY A 571 1.31 22.77 2.15
CA GLY A 571 0.79 22.27 3.43
C GLY A 571 -0.07 20.99 3.30
N PRO A 572 -0.58 20.46 4.43
CA PRO A 572 -1.28 19.18 4.47
C PRO A 572 -2.69 19.25 3.90
N ASP A 573 -3.14 18.14 3.31
CA ASP A 573 -4.48 17.95 2.75
C ASP A 573 -4.89 16.47 2.86
N PHE A 574 -5.82 16.19 3.78
CA PHE A 574 -6.09 14.85 4.31
C PHE A 574 -7.54 14.44 4.06
N VAL A 575 -7.74 13.35 3.32
CA VAL A 575 -9.05 12.73 3.09
C VAL A 575 -9.46 11.90 4.30
N VAL A 576 -10.71 12.07 4.72
CA VAL A 576 -11.40 11.21 5.69
C VAL A 576 -12.71 10.66 5.10
N PRO A 577 -12.96 9.35 5.19
CA PRO A 577 -14.24 8.75 4.79
C PRO A 577 -15.31 8.96 5.87
N LEU A 578 -16.52 9.31 5.44
CA LEU A 578 -17.67 9.59 6.31
C LEU A 578 -18.69 8.45 6.34
N GLY A 579 -18.66 7.58 5.34
CA GLY A 579 -19.64 6.53 5.12
C GLY A 579 -19.93 6.38 3.63
N SER A 580 -21.17 6.00 3.29
CA SER A 580 -21.60 5.84 1.92
C SER A 580 -23.01 6.39 1.68
N ALA A 581 -23.27 6.81 0.44
CA ALA A 581 -24.56 7.26 -0.01
C ALA A 581 -25.00 6.51 -1.28
N SER A 582 -26.32 6.40 -1.45
CA SER A 582 -26.93 5.63 -2.52
C SER A 582 -26.78 6.33 -3.88
N TYR A 583 -26.67 5.51 -4.93
CA TYR A 583 -26.83 5.93 -6.32
C TYR A 583 -27.49 4.81 -7.13
N PHE A 584 -28.13 5.15 -8.24
CA PHE A 584 -28.64 4.14 -9.16
C PHE A 584 -27.57 3.74 -10.18
N SER A 585 -27.09 2.50 -10.12
CA SER A 585 -26.11 1.99 -11.09
C SER A 585 -26.77 1.70 -12.43
N ASN A 586 -26.23 2.27 -13.51
CA ASN A 586 -26.64 1.93 -14.87
C ASN A 586 -26.04 0.61 -15.38
N ILE A 587 -25.13 0.00 -14.61
CA ILE A 587 -24.49 -1.28 -14.92
C ILE A 587 -25.28 -2.42 -14.28
N THR A 588 -25.55 -2.34 -12.98
CA THR A 588 -26.30 -3.39 -12.28
C THR A 588 -27.81 -3.20 -12.40
N LEU A 589 -28.27 -1.99 -12.74
CA LEU A 589 -29.68 -1.60 -12.71
C LEU A 589 -30.32 -1.71 -11.32
N HIS A 590 -29.49 -1.54 -10.29
CA HIS A 590 -29.87 -1.54 -8.89
C HIS A 590 -29.36 -0.28 -8.18
N GLU A 591 -29.96 -0.01 -7.04
CA GLU A 591 -29.40 0.94 -6.08
C GLU A 591 -28.16 0.32 -5.46
N GLU A 592 -27.05 1.04 -5.56
CA GLU A 592 -25.73 0.70 -5.03
C GLU A 592 -25.26 1.88 -4.17
N VAL A 593 -24.12 1.75 -3.48
CA VAL A 593 -23.58 2.84 -2.65
C VAL A 593 -22.16 3.20 -3.03
N LEU A 594 -21.83 4.49 -2.94
CA LEU A 594 -20.48 5.02 -3.11
C LEU A 594 -20.03 5.81 -1.88
N PRO A 595 -18.71 5.91 -1.66
CA PRO A 595 -18.18 6.63 -0.52
C PRO A 595 -18.52 8.12 -0.53
N VAL A 596 -18.73 8.67 0.66
CA VAL A 596 -18.74 10.11 0.90
C VAL A 596 -17.49 10.47 1.68
N THR A 597 -16.75 11.49 1.23
CA THR A 597 -15.45 11.85 1.79
C THR A 597 -15.28 13.36 1.88
N VAL A 598 -14.56 13.80 2.90
CA VAL A 598 -14.18 15.21 3.12
C VAL A 598 -12.67 15.30 3.25
N ASP A 599 -12.12 16.44 2.87
CA ASP A 599 -10.73 16.76 3.06
C ASP A 599 -10.57 17.79 4.17
N ILE A 600 -9.49 17.67 4.94
CA ILE A 600 -9.11 18.56 6.02
C ILE A 600 -7.74 19.14 5.70
N MET A 601 -7.66 20.47 5.63
CA MET A 601 -6.42 21.23 5.55
C MET A 601 -6.21 22.01 6.86
N ALA A 602 -4.94 22.18 7.23
CA ALA A 602 -4.49 23.02 8.33
C ALA A 602 -3.17 23.68 7.90
N ALA A 603 -2.70 24.72 8.61
CA ALA A 603 -1.44 25.41 8.36
C ALA A 603 -0.27 24.45 8.04
N ARG A 604 0.64 24.87 7.14
CA ARG A 604 1.77 24.05 6.71
C ARG A 604 2.62 23.63 7.91
N GLY A 605 2.91 22.34 8.00
CA GLY A 605 3.60 21.71 9.13
C GLY A 605 2.67 21.20 10.24
N CYS A 606 1.36 21.42 10.14
CA CYS A 606 0.38 20.96 11.13
C CYS A 606 -0.23 19.60 10.84
N ASP A 607 0.43 18.78 10.02
CA ASP A 607 0.05 17.40 9.71
C ASP A 607 -0.30 16.58 10.97
N GLY A 608 0.53 16.70 12.01
CA GLY A 608 0.35 15.98 13.26
C GLY A 608 -0.92 16.38 14.03
N MET A 609 -1.38 17.62 13.88
CA MET A 609 -2.64 18.09 14.47
C MET A 609 -3.83 17.45 13.78
N ILE A 610 -3.80 17.28 12.44
CA ILE A 610 -4.86 16.58 11.71
C ILE A 610 -4.91 15.10 12.08
N PHE A 611 -3.75 14.43 12.19
CA PHE A 611 -3.71 13.05 12.69
C PHE A 611 -4.31 12.92 14.09
N GLY A 612 -3.99 13.85 15.00
CA GLY A 612 -4.56 13.89 16.35
C GLY A 612 -6.07 14.14 16.32
N LEU A 613 -6.54 15.07 15.50
CA LEU A 613 -7.97 15.33 15.30
C LEU A 613 -8.71 14.07 14.87
N VAL A 614 -8.20 13.37 13.86
CA VAL A 614 -8.85 12.13 13.39
C VAL A 614 -8.87 11.06 14.48
N GLN A 615 -7.80 10.90 15.25
CA GLN A 615 -7.79 9.97 16.39
C GLN A 615 -8.86 10.29 17.43
N ASP A 616 -9.03 11.58 17.75
CA ASP A 616 -10.00 12.04 18.74
C ASP A 616 -11.45 11.97 18.23
N LEU A 617 -11.67 12.24 16.93
CA LEU A 617 -12.96 12.04 16.26
C LEU A 617 -13.35 10.56 16.22
N VAL A 618 -12.40 9.66 16.00
CA VAL A 618 -12.63 8.20 16.06
C VAL A 618 -12.97 7.78 17.49
N ALA A 619 -12.23 8.28 18.49
CA ALA A 619 -12.53 8.01 19.89
C ALA A 619 -13.91 8.53 20.33
N ALA A 620 -14.39 9.61 19.69
CA ALA A 620 -15.71 10.18 19.90
C ALA A 620 -16.84 9.47 19.11
N GLY A 621 -16.51 8.55 18.20
CA GLY A 621 -17.48 7.88 17.32
C GLY A 621 -18.03 8.78 16.19
N ILE A 622 -17.31 9.85 15.84
CA ILE A 622 -17.65 10.73 14.71
C ILE A 622 -17.08 10.18 13.39
N LEU A 623 -15.93 9.50 13.47
CA LEU A 623 -15.30 8.81 12.35
C LEU A 623 -15.10 7.33 12.71
N GLU A 624 -15.12 6.46 11.71
CA GLU A 624 -14.92 5.02 11.87
C GLU A 624 -13.92 4.45 10.85
N PRO A 625 -13.26 3.32 11.14
CA PRO A 625 -12.47 2.62 10.13
C PRO A 625 -13.33 2.23 8.92
N SER A 626 -12.77 2.39 7.72
CA SER A 626 -13.43 1.98 6.49
C SER A 626 -13.47 0.45 6.35
N VAL A 627 -14.47 -0.09 5.68
CA VAL A 627 -14.63 -1.54 5.47
C VAL A 627 -14.06 -1.98 4.12
N ALA A 628 -13.62 -3.24 4.03
CA ALA A 628 -13.13 -3.81 2.78
C ALA A 628 -14.26 -4.33 1.87
N GLY A 629 -14.10 -4.19 0.55
CA GLY A 629 -14.97 -4.81 -0.47
C GLY A 629 -16.09 -3.93 -1.02
N TYR A 630 -17.01 -4.55 -1.77
CA TYR A 630 -18.09 -3.90 -2.50
C TYR A 630 -19.30 -3.62 -1.63
N SER A 631 -19.69 -2.35 -1.53
CA SER A 631 -20.84 -1.80 -0.79
C SER A 631 -20.89 -2.19 0.71
N GLU A 632 -21.31 -1.26 1.57
CA GLU A 632 -21.23 -1.48 3.02
C GLU A 632 -22.04 -2.71 3.50
N GLY A 633 -21.48 -3.39 4.50
CA GLY A 633 -22.25 -4.27 5.41
C GLY A 633 -21.97 -5.77 5.35
N SER A 634 -21.40 -6.32 4.26
CA SER A 634 -21.10 -7.77 4.23
C SER A 634 -19.88 -8.20 3.45
N GLY A 635 -19.04 -7.27 2.94
CA GLY A 635 -17.92 -7.61 2.05
C GLY A 635 -18.40 -8.46 0.86
N GLY A 636 -19.63 -8.20 0.40
CA GLY A 636 -20.30 -9.03 -0.58
C GLY A 636 -19.66 -8.84 -1.95
N ASP A 637 -19.46 -9.93 -2.66
CA ASP A 637 -19.03 -9.88 -4.04
C ASP A 637 -20.21 -9.41 -4.92
N ILE A 638 -20.37 -8.13 -5.28
CA ILE A 638 -21.48 -7.74 -6.19
C ILE A 638 -21.44 -8.54 -7.50
N LEU A 639 -20.24 -8.83 -8.01
CA LEU A 639 -20.02 -9.69 -9.17
C LEU A 639 -20.19 -11.20 -8.90
N PHE A 640 -20.02 -11.66 -7.66
CA PHE A 640 -20.08 -13.10 -7.30
C PHE A 640 -21.24 -13.45 -6.34
N LYS A 641 -22.15 -12.51 -6.06
CA LYS A 641 -23.34 -12.67 -5.21
C LYS A 641 -24.29 -13.64 -5.89
N ARG A 642 -24.13 -14.92 -5.60
CA ARG A 642 -25.11 -15.94 -5.98
C ARG A 642 -26.25 -15.86 -4.98
N GLN A 643 -27.42 -15.38 -5.40
CA GLN A 643 -28.64 -15.69 -4.66
C GLN A 643 -28.87 -17.19 -4.77
N TRP A 644 -28.58 -17.92 -3.70
CA TRP A 644 -29.07 -19.28 -3.57
C TRP A 644 -30.58 -19.18 -3.29
N GLN A 645 -31.40 -19.58 -4.26
CA GLN A 645 -32.82 -19.88 -4.04
C GLN A 645 -32.99 -21.25 -3.38
#